data_AF-A0A2S8FFC9-F1
#
_entry.id   AF-A0A2S8FFC9-F1
#
_cell.length_a   1.000
_cell.length_b   1.000
_cell.length_c   1.000
_cell.angle_alpha   90.00
_cell.angle_beta   90.00
_cell.angle_gamma   90.00
#
_symmetry.space_group_name_H-M   'P 1'
#
loop_
_entity.id
_entity.type
_entity.pdbx_description
1 polymer ?
#
loop_
_entity_poly.entity_id
_entity_poly.type
_entity_poly.pdbx_seq_one_letter_code
_entity_poly.pdbx_strand_id
1 'polypeptide(L)'
;MNTTQKVIDPYKVILRIEDEKRPLNAYQILRLDLYEDDPTYIQICGERTRKNLQQHFGKVDPPLWRQVFNEVEDAIETLLDPLKKEAYDIELKRNAGGGRPTNGNGHAVVSASPAATPESLGDKIVCPTCSTPNPPSRKFCGDCGNSLYIACAKCGCMNTVHEKFCGGCGVNLAAEAQQQQSNLEQKFVEAEQLVVDGKHDAACAMLREMTRPTHEGEMKFAQRAALRIEQIVREKEALLNRAVTVEEEAKELFANKQAEKAVALVREIPQVLWHDELTKIHDKANHVRREIKRLSKEIKLAVAEKRTSRLLPKVERLLELKPHDVSAQRLAERLKKHQQQADVAKRDKLLSKAKEYVSEYRYERAYEVLTEVPDGVRSENFQRYFDQVAELAWIANDVKKSTRIDRPLIGLASRLVKLMPRDRNTIEMLHKMSQKFENRSLRKMERDLTWADPPKRTTLGSPISLHAGLRQINSEKLDDNAHFQENRAAFYVALGLALQGLGVSQVDFNLAPAKSGVLGKLAVAGKKIAGDRAWGIDLSNSGLKAILLSKRKVGDKDNAKYVVVAEACFHCDHKRPLSRADDADRRGLVQESVDKLMAYLGEGGFKDAIVALGQPASDLIGRFLKLPPVDAKKLDKTVQYEARNQIPFPLDELSTGYHLWDAPPKDEDVIEEPGREVVFIATRLLQLQERLAFLKRLGISPHIVQADPIALHNYFQFDVFSEAEKEMNMRETNQTVGILDVGSDSSSLVVSGLNSIWFRSLEVGSDSFTRILVRQMSLTFSKAEEMKRQPDTAPEVSKMYEVMDTVFKNLTKETSISISNYQTSNSDRPISEIALVGGGGQLHSLVRMLQYGRQYD
;
A
#
# COMPACT_ATOMS: atom_id res chain seq x y z
N MET A 1 -41.49 16.04 15.29
CA MET A 1 -41.17 16.97 16.39
C MET A 1 -40.15 17.98 15.84
N ASN A 2 -40.60 19.15 15.39
CA ASN A 2 -39.70 20.23 14.98
C ASN A 2 -39.32 21.04 16.22
N THR A 3 -38.14 20.79 16.75
CA THR A 3 -37.48 21.68 17.71
C THR A 3 -37.12 22.96 16.97
N THR A 4 -37.84 24.05 17.24
CA THR A 4 -37.47 25.41 16.81
C THR A 4 -36.08 25.72 17.37
N GLN A 5 -35.07 25.69 16.50
CA GLN A 5 -33.70 26.09 16.84
C GLN A 5 -33.72 27.58 17.23
N LYS A 6 -33.47 27.87 18.51
CA LYS A 6 -33.32 29.24 19.02
C LYS A 6 -32.15 29.92 18.28
N VAL A 7 -32.45 30.96 17.50
CA VAL A 7 -31.42 31.83 16.90
C VAL A 7 -30.67 32.52 18.03
N ILE A 8 -29.34 32.39 18.04
CA ILE A 8 -28.48 33.00 19.06
C ILE A 8 -27.93 34.34 18.56
N ASP A 9 -27.82 35.32 19.45
CA ASP A 9 -27.12 36.58 19.17
C ASP A 9 -25.60 36.31 19.19
N PRO A 10 -24.90 36.47 18.06
CA PRO A 10 -23.47 36.17 17.96
C PRO A 10 -22.63 37.10 18.84
N TYR A 11 -23.05 38.33 19.12
CA TYR A 11 -22.29 39.24 19.98
C TYR A 11 -22.33 38.77 21.44
N LYS A 12 -23.52 38.40 21.93
CA LYS A 12 -23.68 37.96 23.32
C LYS A 12 -23.20 36.52 23.56
N VAL A 13 -23.47 35.60 22.64
CA VAL A 13 -23.22 34.17 22.86
C VAL A 13 -21.84 33.74 22.36
N ILE A 14 -21.38 34.28 21.23
CA ILE A 14 -20.13 33.84 20.57
C ILE A 14 -18.98 34.77 20.95
N LEU A 15 -19.16 36.09 20.81
CA LEU A 15 -18.16 37.08 21.21
C LEU A 15 -18.17 37.38 22.72
N ARG A 16 -19.24 37.01 23.44
CA ARG A 16 -19.43 37.26 24.88
C ARG A 16 -19.32 38.74 25.25
N ILE A 17 -19.95 39.59 24.45
CA ILE A 17 -20.04 41.04 24.62
C ILE A 17 -21.47 41.36 25.06
N GLU A 18 -21.65 41.69 26.34
CA GLU A 18 -22.99 41.69 26.96
C GLU A 18 -23.79 42.98 26.76
N ASP A 19 -23.16 44.17 26.72
CA ASP A 19 -23.75 45.45 26.26
C ASP A 19 -22.65 46.53 26.17
N GLU A 20 -22.20 46.83 24.94
CA GLU A 20 -21.28 47.95 24.65
C GLU A 20 -21.88 48.87 23.57
N LYS A 21 -21.59 50.18 23.66
CA LYS A 21 -22.04 51.17 22.66
C LYS A 21 -21.40 50.83 21.31
N ARG A 22 -22.22 50.37 20.36
CA ARG A 22 -21.79 50.14 18.99
C ARG A 22 -21.53 51.46 18.25
N PRO A 23 -20.58 51.50 17.30
CA PRO A 23 -19.77 50.37 16.81
C PRO A 23 -18.64 49.97 17.78
N LEU A 24 -18.34 48.67 17.82
CA LEU A 24 -17.23 48.10 18.60
C LEU A 24 -15.89 48.40 17.92
N ASN A 25 -14.81 48.56 18.69
CA ASN A 25 -13.47 48.63 18.12
C ASN A 25 -12.87 47.23 17.88
N ALA A 26 -11.83 47.15 17.06
CA ALA A 26 -11.20 45.88 16.66
C ALA A 26 -10.69 45.05 17.85
N TYR A 27 -10.15 45.69 18.90
CA TYR A 27 -9.68 45.01 20.10
C TYR A 27 -10.84 44.37 20.89
N GLN A 28 -11.97 45.07 21.00
CA GLN A 28 -13.18 44.55 21.65
C GLN A 28 -13.76 43.35 20.89
N ILE A 29 -13.78 43.41 19.55
CA ILE A 29 -14.27 42.31 18.69
C ILE A 29 -13.46 41.03 18.91
N LEU A 30 -12.13 41.15 19.08
CA LEU A 30 -11.23 40.01 19.32
C LEU A 30 -10.98 39.69 20.81
N ARG A 31 -11.60 40.44 21.73
CA ARG A 31 -11.43 40.35 23.19
C ARG A 31 -9.98 40.48 23.65
N LEU A 32 -9.29 41.46 23.08
CA LEU A 32 -7.93 41.85 23.42
C LEU A 32 -7.95 43.11 24.29
N ASP A 33 -6.90 43.29 25.08
CA ASP A 33 -6.65 44.58 25.73
C ASP A 33 -6.33 45.64 24.65
N LEU A 34 -6.74 46.89 24.90
CA LEU A 34 -6.47 47.98 23.96
C LEU A 34 -4.97 48.13 23.75
N TYR A 35 -4.57 48.22 22.48
CA TYR A 35 -3.17 48.35 22.06
C TYR A 35 -2.30 47.12 22.35
N GLU A 36 -2.88 45.91 22.42
CA GLU A 36 -2.09 44.67 22.42
C GLU A 36 -1.09 44.69 21.26
N ASP A 37 0.17 44.37 21.53
CA ASP A 37 1.29 44.53 20.60
C ASP A 37 1.91 43.20 20.18
N ASP A 38 1.54 42.07 20.79
CA ASP A 38 1.99 40.73 20.36
C ASP A 38 1.17 40.23 19.14
N PRO A 39 1.74 40.24 17.92
CA PRO A 39 1.02 39.80 16.72
C PRO A 39 0.65 38.31 16.76
N THR A 40 1.42 37.49 17.48
CA THR A 40 1.13 36.06 17.62
C THR A 40 -0.10 35.87 18.52
N TYR A 41 -0.20 36.65 19.60
CA TYR A 41 -1.35 36.59 20.50
C TYR A 41 -2.62 37.14 19.82
N ILE A 42 -2.50 38.25 19.07
CA ILE A 42 -3.58 38.80 18.25
C ILE A 42 -4.08 37.76 17.24
N GLN A 43 -3.16 37.06 16.55
CA GLN A 43 -3.51 36.03 15.57
C GLN A 43 -4.24 34.86 16.24
N ILE A 44 -3.76 34.38 17.39
CA ILE A 44 -4.37 33.27 18.13
C ILE A 44 -5.80 33.63 18.57
N CYS A 45 -6.02 34.84 19.10
CA CYS A 45 -7.34 35.32 19.51
C CYS A 45 -8.27 35.53 18.30
N GLY A 46 -7.74 36.07 17.21
CA GLY A 46 -8.42 36.23 15.93
C GLY A 46 -8.93 34.90 15.36
N GLU A 47 -8.04 33.93 15.18
CA GLU A 47 -8.38 32.61 14.64
C GLU A 47 -9.35 31.85 15.55
N ARG A 48 -9.21 31.98 16.88
CA ARG A 48 -10.14 31.38 17.84
C ARG A 48 -11.55 31.96 17.68
N THR A 49 -11.66 33.27 17.53
CA THR A 49 -12.94 33.97 17.36
C THR A 49 -13.61 33.61 16.04
N ARG A 50 -12.83 33.64 14.93
CA ARG A 50 -13.25 33.18 13.60
C ARG A 50 -13.80 31.75 13.64
N LYS A 51 -13.05 30.82 14.24
CA LYS A 51 -13.43 29.40 14.33
C LYS A 51 -14.69 29.20 15.16
N ASN A 52 -14.83 29.91 16.29
CA ASN A 52 -16.03 29.81 17.14
C ASN A 52 -17.27 30.31 16.39
N LEU A 53 -17.14 31.39 15.61
CA LEU A 53 -18.22 31.91 14.77
C LEU A 53 -18.62 30.94 13.66
N GLN A 54 -17.65 30.31 13.00
CA GLN A 54 -17.88 29.26 11.98
C GLN A 54 -18.56 28.01 12.56
N GLN A 55 -18.21 27.59 13.77
CA GLN A 55 -18.84 26.43 14.43
C GLN A 55 -20.32 26.65 14.77
N HIS A 56 -20.76 27.90 14.83
CA HIS A 56 -22.15 28.28 15.07
C HIS A 56 -22.87 28.71 13.78
N PHE A 57 -22.26 28.48 12.62
CA PHE A 57 -22.88 28.69 11.31
C PHE A 57 -24.20 27.89 11.22
N GLY A 58 -25.30 28.58 10.94
CA GLY A 58 -26.66 28.01 10.93
C GLY A 58 -27.44 28.10 12.25
N LYS A 59 -26.81 28.55 13.35
CA LYS A 59 -27.50 28.88 14.62
C LYS A 59 -27.73 30.38 14.82
N VAL A 60 -27.10 31.20 13.98
CA VAL A 60 -27.23 32.67 13.92
C VAL A 60 -28.01 33.03 12.65
N ASP A 61 -28.77 34.11 12.69
CA ASP A 61 -29.42 34.67 11.50
C ASP A 61 -28.38 34.93 10.39
N PRO A 62 -28.54 34.40 9.15
CA PRO A 62 -27.47 34.42 8.15
C PRO A 62 -26.96 35.82 7.74
N PRO A 63 -27.82 36.86 7.57
CA PRO A 63 -27.36 38.24 7.42
C PRO A 63 -26.51 38.73 8.59
N LEU A 64 -26.97 38.52 9.81
CA LEU A 64 -26.24 38.92 11.02
C LEU A 64 -24.93 38.15 11.17
N TRP A 65 -24.91 36.87 10.85
CA TRP A 65 -23.68 36.05 10.86
C TRP A 65 -22.64 36.61 9.90
N ARG A 66 -23.03 36.96 8.66
CA ARG A 66 -22.12 37.55 7.67
C ARG A 66 -21.57 38.89 8.13
N GLN A 67 -22.42 39.72 8.74
CA GLN A 67 -21.97 40.99 9.30
C GLN A 67 -20.90 40.78 10.37
N VAL A 68 -21.17 39.95 11.39
CA VAL A 68 -20.20 39.70 12.47
C VAL A 68 -18.95 39.01 11.96
N PHE A 69 -19.08 38.12 10.97
CA PHE A 69 -17.93 37.46 10.38
C PHE A 69 -17.01 38.48 9.70
N ASN A 70 -17.56 39.39 8.90
CA ASN A 70 -16.77 40.44 8.26
C ASN A 70 -16.14 41.38 9.29
N GLU A 71 -16.87 41.76 10.36
CA GLU A 71 -16.30 42.59 11.43
C GLU A 71 -15.10 41.90 12.14
N VAL A 72 -15.15 40.58 12.33
CA VAL A 72 -14.02 39.79 12.87
C VAL A 72 -12.86 39.74 11.88
N GLU A 73 -13.13 39.53 10.58
CA GLU A 73 -12.08 39.53 9.55
C GLU A 73 -11.40 40.90 9.43
N ASP A 74 -12.17 41.98 9.40
CA ASP A 74 -11.67 43.35 9.35
C ASP A 74 -10.83 43.68 10.58
N ALA A 75 -11.24 43.22 11.77
CA ALA A 75 -10.48 43.38 13.01
C ALA A 75 -9.15 42.61 12.98
N ILE A 76 -9.14 41.38 12.48
CA ILE A 76 -7.91 40.57 12.33
C ILE A 76 -6.95 41.24 11.34
N GLU A 77 -7.47 41.65 10.18
CA GLU A 77 -6.67 42.31 9.14
C GLU A 77 -6.10 43.64 9.64
N THR A 78 -6.91 44.43 10.36
CA THR A 78 -6.48 45.73 10.90
C THR A 78 -5.40 45.56 11.97
N LEU A 79 -5.55 44.60 12.89
CA LEU A 79 -4.63 44.45 14.02
C LEU A 79 -3.38 43.62 13.72
N LEU A 80 -3.38 42.77 12.68
CA LEU A 80 -2.18 42.02 12.26
C LEU A 80 -1.33 42.75 11.21
N ASP A 81 -1.88 43.75 10.52
CA ASP A 81 -1.10 44.63 9.65
C ASP A 81 -0.49 45.77 10.50
N PRO A 82 0.85 45.86 10.62
CA PRO A 82 1.50 46.84 11.48
C PRO A 82 1.16 48.30 11.12
N LEU A 83 0.99 48.61 9.84
CA LEU A 83 0.69 49.97 9.38
C LEU A 83 -0.78 50.33 9.61
N LYS A 84 -1.69 49.37 9.38
CA LYS A 84 -3.12 49.56 9.67
C LYS A 84 -3.35 49.68 11.17
N LYS A 85 -2.70 48.84 11.99
CA LYS A 85 -2.78 48.89 13.45
C LYS A 85 -2.28 50.24 13.98
N GLU A 86 -1.13 50.71 13.52
CA GLU A 86 -0.58 52.00 13.96
C GLU A 86 -1.52 53.18 13.63
N ALA A 87 -2.04 53.23 12.39
CA ALA A 87 -3.00 54.25 11.99
C ALA A 87 -4.31 54.17 12.81
N TYR A 88 -4.80 52.95 13.03
CA TYR A 88 -6.02 52.68 13.81
C TYR A 88 -5.85 53.07 15.29
N ASP A 89 -4.70 52.77 15.90
CA ASP A 89 -4.38 53.10 17.28
C ASP A 89 -4.27 54.61 17.50
N ILE A 90 -3.69 55.34 16.53
CA ILE A 90 -3.63 56.81 16.52
C ILE A 90 -5.04 57.39 16.49
N GLU A 91 -5.92 56.86 15.63
CA GLU A 91 -7.30 57.32 15.52
C GLU A 91 -8.10 57.04 16.81
N LEU A 92 -7.94 55.85 17.41
CA LEU A 92 -8.58 55.49 18.68
C LEU A 92 -8.15 56.41 19.83
N LYS A 93 -6.84 56.72 19.93
CA LYS A 93 -6.27 57.65 20.92
C LYS A 93 -6.80 59.08 20.71
N ARG A 94 -6.98 59.51 19.46
CA ARG A 94 -7.54 60.83 19.13
C ARG A 94 -9.00 60.95 19.52
N ASN A 95 -9.78 59.89 19.33
CA ASN A 95 -11.21 59.84 19.67
C ASN A 95 -11.46 59.71 21.18
N ALA A 96 -10.53 59.10 21.94
CA ALA A 96 -10.59 59.05 23.40
C ALA A 96 -10.27 60.39 24.11
N GLY A 97 -9.61 61.33 23.42
CA GLY A 97 -9.11 62.60 23.97
C GLY A 97 -10.05 63.82 23.88
N GLY A 98 -11.34 63.64 23.59
CA GLY A 98 -12.30 64.72 23.36
C GLY A 98 -12.78 65.48 24.61
N GLY A 99 -11.90 66.19 25.32
CA GLY A 99 -12.25 67.16 26.35
C GLY A 99 -12.12 68.60 25.83
N ARG A 100 -13.26 69.29 25.64
CA ARG A 100 -13.35 70.74 25.37
C ARG A 100 -12.78 71.55 26.56
N PRO A 101 -12.17 72.71 26.30
CA PRO A 101 -12.79 73.98 26.70
C PRO A 101 -12.69 75.02 25.57
N THR A 102 -13.76 75.68 25.10
CA THR A 102 -14.61 76.72 25.71
C THR A 102 -13.87 78.02 26.07
N ASN A 103 -14.18 79.04 25.26
CA ASN A 103 -14.47 80.44 25.59
C ASN A 103 -13.65 81.16 26.68
N GLY A 104 -13.06 82.29 26.28
CA GLY A 104 -12.58 83.35 27.15
C GLY A 104 -12.54 84.69 26.44
N ASN A 105 -13.68 85.39 26.43
CA ASN A 105 -13.81 86.82 26.12
C ASN A 105 -12.95 87.66 27.08
N GLY A 106 -12.48 88.85 26.66
CA GLY A 106 -11.91 89.79 27.63
C GLY A 106 -11.23 91.04 27.08
N HIS A 107 -12.04 91.97 26.59
CA HIS A 107 -11.97 93.43 26.77
C HIS A 107 -10.71 94.28 26.45
N ALA A 108 -11.08 95.40 25.84
CA ALA A 108 -10.33 96.60 25.50
C ALA A 108 -9.91 97.48 26.70
N VAL A 109 -9.28 98.61 26.34
CA VAL A 109 -8.94 99.82 27.11
C VAL A 109 -7.54 99.72 27.74
N VAL A 110 -6.55 100.54 27.36
CA VAL A 110 -6.44 101.96 27.75
C VAL A 110 -5.91 102.87 26.63
N SER A 111 -6.66 103.95 26.46
CA SER A 111 -6.36 105.19 25.75
C SER A 111 -5.31 106.03 26.45
N ALA A 112 -4.36 106.61 25.71
CA ALA A 112 -3.89 107.99 25.91
C ALA A 112 -2.95 108.43 24.76
N SER A 113 -3.44 109.34 23.92
CA SER A 113 -2.62 110.40 23.29
C SER A 113 -2.44 111.54 24.33
N PRO A 114 -1.55 112.56 24.15
CA PRO A 114 -0.95 113.00 22.88
C PRO A 114 0.52 113.51 22.93
N ALA A 115 1.01 113.84 21.72
CA ALA A 115 2.01 114.87 21.39
C ALA A 115 3.48 114.60 21.74
N ALA A 116 4.49 114.95 20.94
CA ALA A 116 4.62 115.45 19.57
C ALA A 116 6.15 115.41 19.23
N THR A 117 6.47 115.13 17.95
CA THR A 117 7.70 115.52 17.19
C THR A 117 9.09 114.99 17.61
N PRO A 118 10.10 114.96 16.70
CA PRO A 118 10.08 114.92 15.23
C PRO A 118 10.93 113.78 14.62
N GLU A 119 10.76 113.63 13.32
CA GLU A 119 11.40 112.76 12.34
C GLU A 119 12.90 112.50 12.50
N SER A 120 13.30 111.23 12.34
CA SER A 120 14.61 110.87 11.78
C SER A 120 14.40 110.10 10.48
N LEU A 121 14.84 110.71 9.37
CA LEU A 121 14.75 110.26 7.98
C LEU A 121 15.68 109.05 7.66
N GLY A 122 15.87 108.11 8.60
CA GLY A 122 16.92 107.08 8.55
C GLY A 122 16.52 105.68 8.10
N ASP A 123 15.33 105.18 8.47
CA ASP A 123 14.98 103.78 8.23
C ASP A 123 13.79 103.66 7.27
N LYS A 124 14.05 103.72 5.95
CA LYS A 124 13.06 103.34 4.94
C LYS A 124 13.58 102.11 4.19
N ILE A 125 12.78 101.05 4.11
CA ILE A 125 13.07 99.87 3.29
C ILE A 125 12.66 100.20 1.85
N VAL A 126 13.63 100.29 0.95
CA VAL A 126 13.37 100.54 -0.48
C VAL A 126 12.82 99.26 -1.12
N CYS A 127 11.68 99.34 -1.79
CA CYS A 127 11.14 98.19 -2.50
C CYS A 127 12.08 97.79 -3.65
N PRO A 128 12.49 96.52 -3.78
CA PRO A 128 13.44 96.11 -4.83
C PRO A 128 12.79 96.09 -6.22
N THR A 129 11.46 96.07 -6.30
CA THR A 129 10.70 96.02 -7.56
C THR A 129 10.38 97.41 -8.13
N CYS A 130 9.74 98.28 -7.35
CA CYS A 130 9.32 99.62 -7.82
C CYS A 130 10.15 100.77 -7.26
N SER A 131 11.15 100.48 -6.40
CA SER A 131 11.96 101.47 -5.70
C SER A 131 11.21 102.39 -4.73
N THR A 132 9.90 102.17 -4.51
CA THR A 132 9.12 102.94 -3.53
C THR A 132 9.68 102.72 -2.12
N PRO A 133 10.04 103.79 -1.37
CA PRO A 133 10.55 103.67 -0.01
C PRO A 133 9.40 103.46 0.98
N ASN A 134 9.53 102.45 1.83
CA ASN A 134 8.50 102.04 2.77
C ASN A 134 9.00 102.13 4.21
N PRO A 135 8.15 102.48 5.19
CA PRO A 135 8.54 102.43 6.59
C PRO A 135 8.79 100.97 7.03
N PRO A 136 9.68 100.72 8.03
CA PRO A 136 10.05 99.37 8.46
C PRO A 136 8.90 98.60 9.11
N SER A 137 7.83 99.29 9.49
CA SER A 137 6.61 98.66 10.01
C SER A 137 5.80 97.90 8.94
N ARG A 138 6.07 98.12 7.65
CA ARG A 138 5.36 97.45 6.54
C ARG A 138 6.08 96.20 6.08
N LYS A 139 5.36 95.08 6.05
CA LYS A 139 5.86 93.81 5.49
C LYS A 139 5.87 93.78 3.96
N PHE A 140 5.02 94.58 3.32
CA PHE A 140 4.88 94.70 1.87
C PHE A 140 4.98 96.15 1.43
N CYS A 141 5.43 96.37 0.20
CA CYS A 141 5.48 97.68 -0.42
C CYS A 141 4.07 98.27 -0.51
N GLY A 142 3.94 99.52 -0.08
CA GLY A 142 2.70 100.28 -0.10
C GLY A 142 2.15 100.65 -1.47
N ASP A 143 2.96 100.48 -2.51
CA ASP A 143 2.67 100.89 -3.87
C ASP A 143 2.47 99.66 -4.76
N CYS A 144 3.48 98.81 -4.90
CA CYS A 144 3.40 97.63 -5.78
C CYS A 144 3.10 96.31 -5.05
N GLY A 145 2.98 96.30 -3.73
CA GLY A 145 2.68 95.08 -2.95
C GLY A 145 3.82 94.07 -2.76
N ASN A 146 5.03 94.33 -3.28
CA ASN A 146 6.17 93.40 -3.17
C ASN A 146 6.61 93.21 -1.71
N SER A 147 6.99 91.99 -1.30
CA SER A 147 7.54 91.77 0.04
C SER A 147 8.80 92.60 0.26
N LEU A 148 8.89 93.24 1.42
CA LEU A 148 10.05 94.03 1.84
C LEU A 148 11.01 93.21 2.71
N TYR A 149 10.62 91.97 3.02
CA TYR A 149 11.37 91.03 3.84
C TYR A 149 11.54 89.70 3.12
N ILE A 150 12.70 89.08 3.33
CA ILE A 150 13.06 87.73 2.90
C ILE A 150 13.39 86.88 4.12
N ALA A 151 12.82 85.67 4.18
CA ALA A 151 13.17 84.71 5.22
C ALA A 151 14.53 84.07 4.92
N CYS A 152 15.38 83.92 5.94
CA CYS A 152 16.61 83.15 5.82
C CYS A 152 16.32 81.67 5.62
N ALA A 153 16.84 81.10 4.53
CA ALA A 153 16.80 79.66 4.19
C ALA A 153 17.32 78.71 5.29
N LYS A 154 18.22 79.19 6.16
CA LYS A 154 18.85 78.39 7.22
C LYS A 154 18.09 78.41 8.54
N CYS A 155 17.59 79.56 8.96
CA CYS A 155 17.03 79.75 10.31
C CYS A 155 15.62 80.36 10.35
N GLY A 156 15.05 80.73 9.21
CA GLY A 156 13.72 81.34 9.13
C GLY A 156 13.62 82.79 9.60
N CYS A 157 14.69 83.38 10.14
CA CYS A 157 14.71 84.79 10.55
C CYS A 157 14.38 85.69 9.35
N MET A 158 13.46 86.63 9.55
CA MET A 158 13.05 87.60 8.53
C MET A 158 14.06 88.74 8.45
N ASN A 159 14.63 88.94 7.27
CA ASN A 159 15.60 89.99 6.99
C ASN A 159 14.98 90.92 5.96
N THR A 160 15.31 92.21 5.99
CA THR A 160 14.95 93.13 4.93
C THR A 160 15.63 92.71 3.62
N VAL A 161 15.03 93.04 2.49
CA VAL A 161 15.56 92.72 1.14
C VAL A 161 16.97 93.30 0.86
N HIS A 162 17.46 94.24 1.67
CA HIS A 162 18.78 94.88 1.50
C HIS A 162 19.88 94.24 2.34
N GLU A 163 19.52 93.44 3.34
CA GLU A 163 20.48 92.76 4.18
C GLU A 163 21.18 91.65 3.39
N LYS A 164 22.52 91.63 3.43
CA LYS A 164 23.34 90.59 2.78
C LYS A 164 23.54 89.35 3.65
N PHE A 165 23.47 89.54 4.96
CA PHE A 165 23.64 88.51 5.97
C PHE A 165 22.41 88.43 6.86
N CYS A 166 22.10 87.24 7.35
CA CYS A 166 20.96 87.04 8.24
C CYS A 166 21.21 87.64 9.63
N GLY A 167 20.30 88.48 10.12
CA GLY A 167 20.36 89.06 11.47
C GLY A 167 20.23 88.04 12.61
N GLY A 168 19.69 86.85 12.34
CA GLY A 168 19.54 85.77 13.34
C GLY A 168 20.72 84.79 13.40
N CYS A 169 21.19 84.28 12.25
CA CYS A 169 22.21 83.23 12.19
C CYS A 169 23.52 83.62 11.48
N GLY A 170 23.63 84.85 10.96
CA GLY A 170 24.84 85.39 10.33
C GLY A 170 25.16 84.85 8.93
N VAL A 171 24.34 83.97 8.36
CA VAL A 171 24.62 83.38 7.02
C VAL A 171 24.43 84.40 5.89
N ASN A 172 25.20 84.27 4.81
CA ASN A 172 24.97 85.05 3.59
C ASN A 172 23.67 84.59 2.92
N LEU A 173 22.70 85.48 2.79
CA LEU A 173 21.34 85.13 2.35
C LEU A 173 21.29 84.66 0.88
N ALA A 174 22.15 85.19 0.01
CA ALA A 174 22.20 84.80 -1.40
C ALA A 174 22.92 83.46 -1.60
N ALA A 175 24.07 83.26 -0.94
CA ALA A 175 24.83 82.01 -1.02
C ALA A 175 24.05 80.83 -0.41
N GLU A 176 23.36 81.05 0.70
CA GLU A 176 22.53 80.02 1.33
C GLU A 176 21.33 79.63 0.45
N ALA A 177 20.66 80.61 -0.17
CA ALA A 177 19.57 80.34 -1.12
C ALA A 177 20.05 79.53 -2.34
N GLN A 178 21.26 79.83 -2.85
CA GLN A 178 21.86 79.07 -3.95
C GLN A 178 22.23 77.63 -3.54
N GLN A 179 22.79 77.44 -2.33
CA GLN A 179 23.12 76.12 -1.80
C GLN A 179 21.85 75.27 -1.60
N GLN A 180 20.78 75.85 -1.07
CA GLN A 180 19.49 75.18 -0.91
C GLN A 180 18.91 74.73 -2.26
N GLN A 181 18.98 75.58 -3.30
CA GLN A 181 18.57 75.19 -4.65
C GLN A 181 19.39 74.03 -5.21
N SER A 182 20.71 74.03 -5.02
CA SER A 182 21.58 72.92 -5.44
C SER A 182 21.24 71.61 -4.74
N ASN A 183 20.96 71.65 -3.43
CA ASN A 183 20.56 70.47 -2.66
C ASN A 183 19.22 69.91 -3.15
N LEU A 184 18.25 70.78 -3.46
CA LEU A 184 16.96 70.37 -4.02
C LEU A 184 17.10 69.77 -5.42
N GLU A 185 17.99 70.29 -6.27
CA GLU A 185 18.25 69.70 -7.59
C GLU A 185 18.94 68.33 -7.47
N GLN A 186 19.86 68.17 -6.52
CA GLN A 186 20.47 66.88 -6.24
C GLN A 186 19.45 65.83 -5.82
N LYS A 187 18.44 66.19 -5.01
CA LYS A 187 17.33 65.28 -4.65
C LYS A 187 16.55 64.80 -5.86
N PHE A 188 16.38 65.62 -6.90
CA PHE A 188 15.77 65.15 -8.15
C PHE A 188 16.65 64.11 -8.86
N VAL A 189 17.97 64.32 -8.93
CA VAL A 189 18.90 63.34 -9.53
C VAL A 189 18.86 62.02 -8.78
N GLU A 190 18.85 62.06 -7.45
CA GLU A 190 18.74 60.87 -6.61
C GLU A 190 17.39 60.15 -6.80
N ALA A 191 16.30 60.91 -6.92
CA ALA A 191 14.98 60.36 -7.21
C ALA A 191 14.93 59.68 -8.60
N GLU A 192 15.54 60.25 -9.63
CA GLU A 192 15.61 59.61 -10.97
C GLU A 192 16.41 58.32 -10.93
N GLN A 193 17.52 58.26 -10.19
CA GLN A 193 18.27 57.02 -10.02
C GLN A 193 17.43 55.94 -9.33
N LEU A 194 16.63 56.31 -8.32
CA LEU A 194 15.70 55.38 -7.67
C LEU A 194 14.63 54.86 -8.63
N VAL A 195 14.15 55.67 -9.58
CA VAL A 195 13.23 55.23 -10.64
C VAL A 195 13.90 54.21 -11.56
N VAL A 196 15.13 54.48 -12.01
CA VAL A 196 15.94 53.55 -12.82
C VAL A 196 16.14 52.20 -12.12
N ASP A 197 16.36 52.23 -10.81
CA ASP A 197 16.52 51.04 -9.98
C ASP A 197 15.19 50.28 -9.70
N GLY A 198 14.05 50.78 -10.21
CA GLY A 198 12.72 50.22 -9.99
C GLY A 198 12.09 50.60 -8.65
N LYS A 199 12.74 51.45 -7.84
CA LYS A 199 12.31 51.89 -6.50
C LYS A 199 11.41 53.14 -6.58
N HIS A 200 10.37 53.05 -7.38
CA HIS A 200 9.43 54.15 -7.67
C HIS A 200 8.79 54.75 -6.39
N ASP A 201 8.48 53.94 -5.38
CA ASP A 201 7.90 54.44 -4.12
C ASP A 201 8.91 55.23 -3.29
N ALA A 202 10.18 54.82 -3.28
CA ALA A 202 11.25 55.55 -2.61
C ALA A 202 11.53 56.88 -3.32
N ALA A 203 11.54 56.89 -4.66
CA ALA A 203 11.64 58.10 -5.45
C ALA A 203 10.47 59.06 -5.13
N CYS A 204 9.24 58.54 -5.08
CA CYS A 204 8.07 59.33 -4.70
C CYS A 204 8.15 59.85 -3.26
N ALA A 205 8.58 59.04 -2.30
CA ALA A 205 8.74 59.46 -0.91
C ALA A 205 9.77 60.60 -0.77
N MET A 206 10.92 60.47 -1.45
CA MET A 206 11.96 61.50 -1.50
C MET A 206 11.44 62.81 -2.10
N LEU A 207 10.71 62.75 -3.21
CA LEU A 207 10.12 63.94 -3.84
C LEU A 207 8.96 64.53 -3.03
N ARG A 208 8.19 63.72 -2.28
CA ARG A 208 7.11 64.19 -1.41
C ARG A 208 7.62 65.11 -0.31
N GLU A 209 8.82 64.88 0.22
CA GLU A 209 9.44 65.82 1.16
C GLU A 209 9.57 67.24 0.59
N MET A 210 9.77 67.35 -0.72
CA MET A 210 9.95 68.63 -1.43
C MET A 210 8.63 69.33 -1.77
N THR A 211 7.49 68.67 -1.59
CA THR A 211 6.16 69.24 -1.89
C THR A 211 5.63 70.22 -0.84
N ARG A 212 6.30 70.32 0.32
CA ARG A 212 5.95 71.25 1.40
C ARG A 212 6.98 72.38 1.45
N PRO A 213 6.81 73.45 0.66
CA PRO A 213 7.76 74.55 0.64
C PRO A 213 7.76 75.28 1.99
N THR A 214 8.95 75.46 2.55
CA THR A 214 9.21 76.23 3.78
C THR A 214 9.54 77.69 3.47
N HIS A 215 10.04 77.94 2.25
CA HIS A 215 10.40 79.28 1.77
C HIS A 215 9.80 79.56 0.39
N GLU A 216 9.56 80.84 0.10
CA GLU A 216 8.92 81.30 -1.16
C GLU A 216 9.69 80.85 -2.42
N GLY A 217 11.02 80.76 -2.34
CA GLY A 217 11.89 80.28 -3.42
C GLY A 217 11.76 78.79 -3.76
N GLU A 218 11.10 77.99 -2.93
CA GLU A 218 10.95 76.54 -3.12
C GLU A 218 9.68 76.16 -3.90
N MET A 219 8.74 77.10 -4.10
CA MET A 219 7.44 76.84 -4.74
C MET A 219 7.57 76.17 -6.12
N LYS A 220 8.57 76.56 -6.93
CA LYS A 220 8.81 75.96 -8.25
C LYS A 220 9.28 74.50 -8.16
N PHE A 221 10.11 74.19 -7.17
CA PHE A 221 10.58 72.82 -6.92
C PHE A 221 9.45 71.95 -6.36
N ALA A 222 8.61 72.49 -5.48
CA ALA A 222 7.43 71.80 -4.97
C ALA A 222 6.43 71.44 -6.07
N GLN A 223 6.16 72.36 -7.01
CA GLN A 223 5.32 72.09 -8.18
C GLN A 223 5.93 71.04 -9.13
N ARG A 224 7.24 71.14 -9.40
CA ARG A 224 7.97 70.14 -10.23
C ARG A 224 7.98 68.76 -9.57
N ALA A 225 8.18 68.69 -8.25
CA ALA A 225 8.17 67.44 -7.50
C ALA A 225 6.78 66.80 -7.54
N ALA A 226 5.71 67.58 -7.33
CA ALA A 226 4.34 67.09 -7.45
C ALA A 226 4.04 66.52 -8.85
N LEU A 227 4.40 67.24 -9.91
CA LEU A 227 4.22 66.77 -11.29
C LEU A 227 5.04 65.50 -11.58
N ARG A 228 6.29 65.43 -11.12
CA ARG A 228 7.13 64.25 -11.34
C ARG A 228 6.64 63.04 -10.55
N ILE A 229 6.12 63.22 -9.34
CA ILE A 229 5.47 62.13 -8.58
C ILE A 229 4.31 61.54 -9.39
N GLU A 230 3.45 62.37 -9.99
CA GLU A 230 2.36 61.86 -10.84
C GLU A 230 2.89 61.06 -12.04
N GLN A 231 3.98 61.50 -12.68
CA GLN A 231 4.60 60.78 -13.79
C GLN A 231 5.20 59.44 -13.33
N ILE A 232 5.94 59.42 -12.22
CA ILE A 232 6.54 58.20 -11.66
C ILE A 232 5.47 57.18 -11.29
N VAL A 233 4.34 57.63 -10.73
CA VAL A 233 3.20 56.75 -10.41
C VAL A 233 2.63 56.13 -11.69
N ARG A 234 2.42 56.92 -12.76
CA ARG A 234 1.95 56.40 -14.06
C ARG A 234 2.95 55.44 -14.71
N GLU A 235 4.25 55.73 -14.64
CA GLU A 235 5.32 54.86 -15.14
C GLU A 235 5.31 53.51 -14.39
N LYS A 236 5.18 53.55 -13.06
CA LYS A 236 5.07 52.34 -12.22
C LYS A 236 3.82 51.53 -12.58
N GLU A 237 2.67 52.17 -12.71
CA GLU A 237 1.42 51.49 -13.10
C GLU A 237 1.53 50.83 -14.48
N ALA A 238 2.15 51.50 -15.45
CA ALA A 238 2.41 50.92 -16.77
C ALA A 238 3.32 49.67 -16.70
N LEU A 239 4.37 49.71 -15.87
CA LEU A 239 5.25 48.56 -15.64
C LEU A 239 4.54 47.40 -14.94
N LEU A 240 3.69 47.69 -13.95
CA LEU A 240 2.88 46.66 -13.27
C LEU A 240 1.89 46.00 -14.23
N ASN A 241 1.23 46.78 -15.10
CA ASN A 241 0.36 46.23 -16.14
C ASN A 241 1.14 45.39 -17.17
N ARG A 242 2.34 45.83 -17.58
CA ARG A 242 3.21 45.05 -18.46
C ARG A 242 3.67 43.76 -17.78
N ALA A 243 3.93 43.76 -16.47
CA ALA A 243 4.32 42.56 -15.73
C ALA A 243 3.27 41.45 -15.82
N VAL A 244 1.98 41.79 -15.73
CA VAL A 244 0.87 40.84 -15.91
C VAL A 244 0.84 40.27 -17.33
N THR A 245 1.06 41.10 -18.36
CA THR A 245 1.11 40.60 -19.74
C THR A 245 2.33 39.72 -19.99
N VAL A 246 3.49 40.14 -19.47
CA VAL A 246 4.76 39.39 -19.55
C VAL A 246 4.65 38.05 -18.84
N GLU A 247 3.90 37.95 -17.74
CA GLU A 247 3.63 36.69 -17.05
C GLU A 247 2.99 35.67 -17.99
N GLU A 248 1.90 36.05 -18.66
CA GLU A 248 1.16 35.16 -19.57
C GLU A 248 1.99 34.78 -20.80
N GLU A 249 2.66 35.76 -21.43
CA GLU A 249 3.58 35.52 -22.55
C GLU A 249 4.74 34.58 -22.14
N ALA A 250 5.31 34.77 -20.94
CA ALA A 250 6.38 33.93 -20.42
C ALA A 250 5.91 32.49 -20.10
N LYS A 251 4.69 32.32 -19.58
CA LYS A 251 4.06 31.01 -19.37
C LYS A 251 3.88 30.29 -20.70
N GLU A 252 3.39 30.97 -21.73
CA GLU A 252 3.23 30.41 -23.07
C GLU A 252 4.57 30.00 -23.69
N LEU A 253 5.57 30.89 -23.65
CA LEU A 253 6.92 30.59 -24.12
C LEU A 253 7.52 29.38 -23.39
N PHE A 254 7.34 29.29 -22.07
CA PHE A 254 7.84 28.17 -21.27
C PHE A 254 7.11 26.86 -21.57
N ALA A 255 5.78 26.91 -21.74
CA ALA A 255 4.97 25.77 -22.18
C ALA A 255 5.44 25.23 -23.54
N ASN A 256 5.79 26.14 -24.46
CA ASN A 256 6.37 25.84 -25.77
C ASN A 256 7.87 25.49 -25.73
N LYS A 257 8.44 25.19 -24.56
CA LYS A 257 9.85 24.80 -24.34
C LYS A 257 10.86 25.87 -24.76
N GLN A 258 10.48 27.15 -24.74
CA GLN A 258 11.33 28.29 -25.09
C GLN A 258 11.85 29.02 -23.85
N ALA A 259 12.50 28.28 -22.93
CA ALA A 259 12.93 28.79 -21.63
C ALA A 259 13.88 30.00 -21.70
N GLU A 260 14.75 30.08 -22.71
CA GLU A 260 15.65 31.23 -22.90
C GLU A 260 14.88 32.53 -23.19
N LYS A 261 13.84 32.45 -24.04
CA LYS A 261 12.99 33.59 -24.37
C LYS A 261 12.13 34.00 -23.20
N ALA A 262 11.56 33.04 -22.47
CA ALA A 262 10.80 33.31 -21.25
C ALA A 262 11.65 34.06 -20.21
N VAL A 263 12.90 33.63 -19.97
CA VAL A 263 13.81 34.34 -19.05
C VAL A 263 14.13 35.75 -19.55
N ALA A 264 14.39 35.93 -20.84
CA ALA A 264 14.69 37.24 -21.41
C ALA A 264 13.51 38.22 -21.27
N LEU A 265 12.29 37.74 -21.56
CA LEU A 265 11.06 38.51 -21.49
C LEU A 265 10.76 38.98 -20.06
N VAL A 266 10.88 38.09 -19.06
CA VAL A 266 10.66 38.48 -17.66
C VAL A 266 11.65 39.55 -17.18
N ARG A 267 12.89 39.53 -17.70
CA ARG A 267 13.93 40.50 -17.35
C ARG A 267 13.70 41.90 -17.91
N GLU A 268 12.71 42.09 -18.79
CA GLU A 268 12.27 43.42 -19.22
C GLU A 268 11.60 44.19 -18.07
N ILE A 269 11.04 43.48 -17.10
CA ILE A 269 10.46 44.08 -15.88
C ILE A 269 11.56 44.19 -14.82
N PRO A 270 11.74 45.37 -14.19
CA PRO A 270 12.63 45.51 -13.04
C PRO A 270 12.30 44.50 -11.94
N GLN A 271 13.32 43.82 -11.41
CA GLN A 271 13.12 42.71 -10.46
C GLN A 271 12.32 43.09 -9.21
N VAL A 272 12.44 44.35 -8.76
CA VAL A 272 11.70 44.89 -7.61
C VAL A 272 10.19 44.88 -7.82
N LEU A 273 9.73 44.85 -9.09
CA LEU A 273 8.32 44.84 -9.48
C LEU A 273 7.80 43.44 -9.83
N TRP A 274 8.60 42.38 -9.63
CA TRP A 274 8.13 41.01 -9.85
C TRP A 274 7.20 40.58 -8.74
N HIS A 275 5.98 40.18 -9.10
CA HIS A 275 5.10 39.45 -8.21
C HIS A 275 5.49 37.96 -8.17
N ASP A 276 4.88 37.20 -7.25
CA ASP A 276 5.24 35.81 -6.96
C ASP A 276 5.23 34.90 -8.20
N GLU A 277 4.18 34.98 -9.02
CA GLU A 277 4.07 34.13 -10.22
C GLU A 277 5.13 34.44 -11.27
N LEU A 278 5.48 35.73 -11.45
CA LEU A 278 6.53 36.15 -12.37
C LEU A 278 7.92 35.66 -11.90
N THR A 279 8.16 35.70 -10.59
CA THR A 279 9.37 35.14 -9.97
C THR A 279 9.43 33.63 -10.17
N LYS A 280 8.33 32.91 -9.90
CA LYS A 280 8.23 31.46 -10.07
C LYS A 280 8.50 31.03 -11.52
N ILE A 281 7.92 31.70 -12.52
CA ILE A 281 8.13 31.36 -13.93
C ILE A 281 9.58 31.66 -14.36
N HIS A 282 10.15 32.79 -13.93
CA HIS A 282 11.57 33.11 -14.17
C HIS A 282 12.51 32.05 -13.59
N ASP A 283 12.28 31.62 -12.36
CA ASP A 283 13.15 30.65 -11.69
C ASP A 283 13.07 29.26 -12.33
N LYS A 284 11.85 28.81 -12.66
CA LYS A 284 11.63 27.56 -13.42
C LYS A 284 12.31 27.62 -14.78
N ALA A 285 12.09 28.69 -15.55
CA ALA A 285 12.68 28.86 -16.86
C ALA A 285 14.22 28.97 -16.79
N ASN A 286 14.76 29.64 -15.77
CA ASN A 286 16.20 29.71 -15.54
C ASN A 286 16.82 28.38 -15.15
N HIS A 287 16.13 27.59 -14.34
CA HIS A 287 16.59 26.25 -14.00
C HIS A 287 16.72 25.40 -15.27
N VAL A 288 15.66 25.35 -16.09
CA VAL A 288 15.67 24.65 -17.39
C VAL A 288 16.76 25.19 -18.32
N ARG A 289 16.91 26.51 -18.41
CA ARG A 289 17.99 27.14 -19.21
C ARG A 289 19.38 26.69 -18.77
N ARG A 290 19.65 26.62 -17.46
CA ARG A 290 20.93 26.13 -16.92
C ARG A 290 21.13 24.65 -17.23
N GLU A 291 20.07 23.84 -17.12
CA GLU A 291 20.10 22.42 -17.46
C GLU A 291 20.44 22.21 -18.95
N ILE A 292 19.77 22.92 -19.86
CA ILE A 292 20.06 22.91 -21.31
C ILE A 292 21.54 23.24 -21.54
N LYS A 293 22.04 24.35 -20.97
CA LYS A 293 23.44 24.77 -21.12
C LYS A 293 24.43 23.71 -20.64
N ARG A 294 24.15 23.07 -19.50
CA ARG A 294 24.96 21.97 -18.95
C ARG A 294 24.94 20.76 -19.89
N LEU A 295 23.76 20.28 -20.27
CA LEU A 295 23.59 19.12 -21.14
C LEU A 295 24.27 19.35 -22.50
N SER A 296 24.05 20.50 -23.13
CA SER A 296 24.71 20.85 -24.40
C SER A 296 26.24 20.83 -24.28
N LYS A 297 26.80 21.33 -23.16
CA LYS A 297 28.26 21.30 -22.92
C LYS A 297 28.76 19.86 -22.74
N GLU A 298 28.11 19.07 -21.90
CA GLU A 298 28.48 17.67 -21.67
C GLU A 298 28.39 16.83 -22.94
N ILE A 299 27.33 16.99 -23.72
CA ILE A 299 27.13 16.31 -25.00
C ILE A 299 28.24 16.70 -25.98
N LYS A 300 28.54 18.00 -26.10
CA LYS A 300 29.58 18.49 -27.00
C LYS A 300 30.96 17.92 -26.64
N LEU A 301 31.29 17.89 -25.35
CA LEU A 301 32.55 17.30 -24.87
C LEU A 301 32.62 15.80 -25.16
N ALA A 302 31.56 15.05 -24.83
CA ALA A 302 31.49 13.61 -25.07
C ALA A 302 31.63 13.26 -26.56
N VAL A 303 31.00 14.03 -27.45
CA VAL A 303 31.14 13.87 -28.91
C VAL A 303 32.56 14.16 -29.37
N ALA A 304 33.20 15.23 -28.87
CA ALA A 304 34.57 15.58 -29.22
C ALA A 304 35.58 14.51 -28.77
N GLU A 305 35.37 13.93 -27.60
CA GLU A 305 36.18 12.84 -27.04
C GLU A 305 35.83 11.46 -27.60
N LYS A 306 34.89 11.37 -28.55
CA LYS A 306 34.35 10.11 -29.11
C LYS A 306 33.78 9.15 -28.03
N ARG A 307 33.35 9.68 -26.88
CA ARG A 307 32.70 8.94 -25.80
C ARG A 307 31.20 8.85 -26.06
N THR A 308 30.79 7.80 -26.76
CA THR A 308 29.38 7.57 -27.12
C THR A 308 28.61 6.76 -26.08
N SER A 309 29.30 6.12 -25.13
CA SER A 309 28.67 5.33 -24.08
C SER A 309 27.80 6.20 -23.16
N ARG A 310 26.56 5.76 -22.92
CA ARG A 310 25.56 6.46 -22.08
C ARG A 310 25.22 7.89 -22.51
N LEU A 311 25.53 8.25 -23.75
CA LEU A 311 25.26 9.59 -24.27
C LEU A 311 23.79 9.79 -24.66
N LEU A 312 23.13 8.72 -25.14
CA LEU A 312 21.74 8.79 -25.63
C LEU A 312 20.74 9.36 -24.60
N PRO A 313 20.71 8.91 -23.32
CA PRO A 313 19.80 9.48 -22.33
C PRO A 313 19.97 10.99 -22.11
N LYS A 314 21.22 11.49 -22.19
CA LYS A 314 21.50 12.94 -22.07
C LYS A 314 20.97 13.72 -23.27
N VAL A 315 21.09 13.15 -24.46
CA VAL A 315 20.59 13.76 -25.70
C VAL A 315 19.06 13.74 -25.74
N GLU A 316 18.43 12.65 -25.31
CA GLU A 316 16.97 12.56 -25.17
C GLU A 316 16.45 13.58 -24.16
N ARG A 317 17.10 13.70 -22.99
CA ARG A 317 16.78 14.74 -22.01
C ARG A 317 16.94 16.16 -22.58
N LEU A 318 17.98 16.41 -23.38
CA LEU A 318 18.14 17.70 -24.06
C LEU A 318 16.98 17.95 -25.04
N LEU A 319 16.53 16.94 -25.79
CA LEU A 319 15.41 17.05 -26.72
C LEU A 319 14.07 17.25 -26.02
N GLU A 320 13.84 16.69 -24.83
CA GLU A 320 12.64 17.00 -24.02
C GLU A 320 12.57 18.49 -23.63
N LEU A 321 13.73 19.09 -23.36
CA LEU A 321 13.85 20.50 -22.95
C LEU A 321 13.95 21.45 -24.15
N LYS A 322 14.46 20.97 -25.28
CA LYS A 322 14.70 21.72 -26.51
C LYS A 322 14.39 20.86 -27.76
N PRO A 323 13.11 20.61 -28.05
CA PRO A 323 12.69 19.61 -29.04
C PRO A 323 13.10 19.94 -30.48
N HIS A 324 13.31 21.22 -30.80
CA HIS A 324 13.69 21.69 -32.13
C HIS A 324 15.21 21.74 -32.39
N ASP A 325 16.03 21.21 -31.49
CA ASP A 325 17.49 21.19 -31.69
C ASP A 325 17.88 20.14 -32.73
N VAL A 326 18.03 20.56 -34.00
CA VAL A 326 18.34 19.71 -35.15
C VAL A 326 19.64 18.90 -34.93
N SER A 327 20.64 19.48 -34.28
CA SER A 327 21.90 18.79 -33.99
C SER A 327 21.70 17.67 -32.96
N ALA A 328 20.94 17.93 -31.89
CA ALA A 328 20.59 16.90 -30.92
C ALA A 328 19.69 15.81 -31.53
N GLN A 329 18.74 16.15 -32.41
CA GLN A 329 17.89 15.18 -33.11
C GLN A 329 18.72 14.21 -33.96
N ARG A 330 19.60 14.73 -34.83
CA ARG A 330 20.49 13.92 -35.66
C ARG A 330 21.44 13.05 -34.83
N LEU A 331 21.94 13.59 -33.71
CA LEU A 331 22.79 12.85 -32.79
C LEU A 331 22.02 11.70 -32.12
N ALA A 332 20.79 11.96 -31.65
CA ALA A 332 19.93 10.93 -31.06
C ALA A 332 19.64 9.82 -32.05
N GLU A 333 19.26 10.15 -33.29
CA GLU A 333 19.00 9.17 -34.35
C GLU A 333 20.22 8.28 -34.62
N ARG A 334 21.40 8.88 -34.74
CA ARG A 334 22.66 8.15 -34.93
C ARG A 334 23.01 7.25 -33.73
N LEU A 335 22.83 7.75 -32.50
CA LEU A 335 23.10 6.97 -31.29
C LEU A 335 22.10 5.81 -31.13
N LYS A 336 20.81 6.02 -31.46
CA LYS A 336 19.79 4.96 -31.50
C LYS A 336 20.14 3.90 -32.52
N LYS A 337 20.55 4.30 -33.74
CA LYS A 337 21.01 3.36 -34.77
C LYS A 337 22.22 2.54 -34.32
N HIS A 338 23.20 3.17 -33.67
CA HIS A 338 24.36 2.49 -33.12
C HIS A 338 24.00 1.53 -31.98
N GLN A 339 23.11 1.94 -31.06
CA GLN A 339 22.60 1.10 -29.98
C GLN A 339 21.85 -0.11 -30.55
N GLN A 340 20.96 0.09 -31.52
CA GLN A 340 20.25 -0.98 -32.21
C GLN A 340 21.21 -1.96 -32.88
N GLN A 341 22.25 -1.47 -33.56
CA GLN A 341 23.27 -2.32 -34.17
C GLN A 341 24.06 -3.13 -33.13
N ALA A 342 24.41 -2.51 -32.00
CA ALA A 342 25.07 -3.20 -30.89
C ALA A 342 24.18 -4.28 -30.27
N ASP A 343 22.89 -4.01 -30.08
CA ASP A 343 21.93 -4.97 -29.54
C ASP A 343 21.67 -6.12 -30.52
N VAL A 344 21.62 -5.86 -31.83
CA VAL A 344 21.56 -6.89 -32.88
C VAL A 344 22.82 -7.76 -32.86
N ALA A 345 24.02 -7.15 -32.78
CA ALA A 345 25.27 -7.89 -32.68
C ALA A 345 25.33 -8.74 -31.39
N LYS A 346 24.84 -8.20 -30.26
CA LYS A 346 24.72 -8.92 -28.99
C LYS A 346 23.78 -10.12 -29.14
N ARG A 347 22.60 -9.92 -29.75
CA ARG A 347 21.64 -11.01 -30.05
C ARG A 347 22.31 -12.11 -30.86
N ASP A 348 22.97 -11.77 -31.96
CA ASP A 348 23.56 -12.76 -32.87
C ASP A 348 24.68 -13.56 -32.17
N LYS A 349 25.51 -12.88 -31.37
CA LYS A 349 26.53 -13.52 -30.53
C LYS A 349 25.92 -14.48 -29.51
N LEU A 350 24.90 -14.04 -28.76
CA LEU A 350 24.24 -14.87 -27.74
C LEU A 350 23.48 -16.04 -28.38
N LEU A 351 22.84 -15.82 -29.52
CA LEU A 351 22.18 -16.89 -30.29
C LEU A 351 23.17 -17.95 -30.77
N SER A 352 24.36 -17.55 -31.25
CA SER A 352 25.41 -18.50 -31.63
C SER A 352 25.86 -19.33 -30.43
N LYS A 353 26.07 -18.70 -29.28
CA LYS A 353 26.47 -19.36 -28.04
C LYS A 353 25.39 -20.30 -27.50
N ALA A 354 24.12 -19.92 -27.61
CA ALA A 354 23.00 -20.77 -27.24
C ALA A 354 22.95 -22.04 -28.10
N LYS A 355 23.17 -21.92 -29.41
CA LYS A 355 23.24 -23.07 -30.33
C LYS A 355 24.37 -24.03 -29.98
N GLU A 356 25.54 -23.50 -29.61
CA GLU A 356 26.67 -24.29 -29.10
C GLU A 356 26.25 -25.06 -27.85
N TYR A 357 25.67 -24.40 -26.84
CA TYR A 357 25.20 -25.06 -25.63
C TYR A 357 24.12 -26.12 -25.89
N VAL A 358 23.18 -25.90 -26.81
CA VAL A 358 22.20 -26.93 -27.20
C VAL A 358 22.88 -28.13 -27.83
N SER A 359 23.92 -27.92 -28.66
CA SER A 359 24.69 -29.02 -29.27
C SER A 359 25.51 -29.82 -28.26
N GLU A 360 25.88 -29.21 -27.14
CA GLU A 360 26.52 -29.83 -25.98
C GLU A 360 25.51 -30.42 -24.96
N TYR A 361 24.21 -30.39 -25.27
CA TYR A 361 23.12 -30.81 -24.37
C TYR A 361 23.05 -30.03 -23.04
N ARG A 362 23.47 -28.75 -23.06
CA ARG A 362 23.47 -27.83 -21.92
C ARG A 362 22.32 -26.83 -22.03
N TYR A 363 21.10 -27.34 -22.03
CA TYR A 363 19.88 -26.56 -22.31
C TYR A 363 19.63 -25.40 -21.34
N GLU A 364 19.87 -25.61 -20.03
CA GLU A 364 19.72 -24.56 -19.00
C GLU A 364 20.64 -23.36 -19.29
N ARG A 365 21.91 -23.62 -19.65
CA ARG A 365 22.85 -22.55 -20.05
C ARG A 365 22.46 -21.88 -21.36
N ALA A 366 21.89 -22.62 -22.31
CA ALA A 366 21.37 -22.06 -23.54
C ALA A 366 20.20 -21.10 -23.27
N TYR A 367 19.28 -21.48 -22.38
CA TYR A 367 18.16 -20.63 -21.96
C TYR A 367 18.67 -19.36 -21.26
N GLU A 368 19.58 -19.48 -20.28
CA GLU A 368 20.19 -18.35 -19.56
C GLU A 368 20.80 -17.31 -20.50
N VAL A 369 21.57 -17.72 -21.52
CA VAL A 369 22.17 -16.74 -22.44
C VAL A 369 21.15 -16.08 -23.36
N LEU A 370 20.07 -16.76 -23.71
CA LEU A 370 19.03 -16.20 -24.56
C LEU A 370 18.14 -15.20 -23.82
N THR A 371 17.94 -15.33 -22.50
CA THR A 371 17.17 -14.35 -21.71
C THR A 371 17.87 -13.00 -21.62
N GLU A 372 19.20 -12.95 -21.76
CA GLU A 372 19.99 -11.70 -21.80
C GLU A 372 19.81 -10.87 -23.09
N VAL A 373 19.12 -11.41 -24.11
CA VAL A 373 18.84 -10.71 -25.37
C VAL A 373 17.73 -9.68 -25.16
N PRO A 374 17.94 -8.39 -25.45
CA PRO A 374 16.90 -7.37 -25.30
C PRO A 374 15.68 -7.63 -26.18
N ASP A 375 14.47 -7.38 -25.66
CA ASP A 375 13.21 -7.66 -26.37
C ASP A 375 13.12 -6.93 -27.73
N GLY A 376 13.61 -5.68 -27.80
CA GLY A 376 13.55 -4.84 -29.00
C GLY A 376 14.34 -5.36 -30.22
N VAL A 377 15.16 -6.39 -30.07
CA VAL A 377 15.91 -7.04 -31.17
C VAL A 377 15.50 -8.49 -31.42
N ARG A 378 14.54 -9.02 -30.68
CA ARG A 378 14.03 -10.38 -30.86
C ARG A 378 13.16 -10.45 -32.12
N SER A 379 13.63 -11.19 -33.12
CA SER A 379 12.82 -11.50 -34.30
C SER A 379 11.85 -12.65 -34.00
N GLU A 380 10.86 -12.87 -34.85
CA GLU A 380 9.95 -14.01 -34.72
C GLU A 380 10.72 -15.36 -34.74
N ASN A 381 11.73 -15.48 -35.61
CA ASN A 381 12.59 -16.67 -35.64
C ASN A 381 13.43 -16.82 -34.37
N PHE A 382 13.87 -15.72 -33.76
CA PHE A 382 14.52 -15.76 -32.46
C PHE A 382 13.55 -16.27 -31.39
N GLN A 383 12.32 -15.74 -31.36
CA GLN A 383 11.33 -16.13 -30.37
C GLN A 383 10.98 -17.61 -30.47
N ARG A 384 10.74 -18.13 -31.68
CA ARG A 384 10.51 -19.57 -31.89
C ARG A 384 11.67 -20.43 -31.38
N TYR A 385 12.91 -20.01 -31.60
CA TYR A 385 14.07 -20.74 -31.08
C TYR A 385 14.22 -20.61 -29.56
N PHE A 386 13.93 -19.43 -29.01
CA PHE A 386 13.88 -19.19 -27.57
C PHE A 386 12.89 -20.14 -26.89
N ASP A 387 11.67 -20.24 -27.43
CA ASP A 387 10.61 -21.09 -26.89
C ASP A 387 11.00 -22.58 -26.96
N GLN A 388 11.63 -23.02 -28.06
CA GLN A 388 12.18 -24.37 -28.17
C GLN A 388 13.26 -24.66 -27.12
N VAL A 389 14.17 -23.72 -26.88
CA VAL A 389 15.23 -23.87 -25.86
C VAL A 389 14.64 -23.84 -24.46
N ALA A 390 13.64 -23.00 -24.19
CA ALA A 390 12.93 -22.95 -22.93
C ALA A 390 12.23 -24.28 -22.63
N GLU A 391 11.59 -24.88 -23.64
CA GLU A 391 10.98 -26.20 -23.54
C GLU A 391 12.02 -27.29 -23.19
N LEU A 392 13.13 -27.34 -23.93
CA LEU A 392 14.22 -28.29 -23.66
C LEU A 392 14.80 -28.12 -22.26
N ALA A 393 15.08 -26.88 -21.85
CA ALA A 393 15.63 -26.56 -20.54
C ALA A 393 14.68 -26.97 -19.43
N TRP A 394 13.38 -26.70 -19.57
CA TRP A 394 12.38 -27.06 -18.57
C TRP A 394 12.27 -28.58 -18.43
N ILE A 395 12.12 -29.32 -19.53
CA ILE A 395 11.98 -30.78 -19.52
C ILE A 395 13.23 -31.44 -18.93
N ALA A 396 14.42 -31.06 -19.42
CA ALA A 396 15.67 -31.63 -18.94
C ALA A 396 15.89 -31.38 -17.45
N ASN A 397 15.54 -30.18 -16.98
CA ASN A 397 15.62 -29.84 -15.57
C ASN A 397 14.66 -30.68 -14.72
N ASP A 398 13.43 -30.87 -15.16
CA ASP A 398 12.46 -31.70 -14.45
C ASP A 398 12.89 -33.18 -14.40
N VAL A 399 13.26 -33.76 -15.54
CA VAL A 399 13.78 -35.14 -15.65
C VAL A 399 14.99 -35.37 -14.73
N LYS A 400 15.84 -34.36 -14.56
CA LYS A 400 17.01 -34.44 -13.69
C LYS A 400 16.68 -34.30 -12.20
N LYS A 401 15.70 -33.47 -11.84
CA LYS A 401 15.54 -32.98 -10.46
C LYS A 401 14.26 -33.45 -9.77
N SER A 402 13.32 -34.06 -10.48
CA SER A 402 12.18 -34.70 -9.84
C SER A 402 12.64 -35.81 -8.90
N THR A 403 12.18 -35.79 -7.65
CA THR A 403 12.65 -36.74 -6.63
C THR A 403 12.01 -38.12 -6.75
N ARG A 404 10.93 -38.22 -7.51
CA ARG A 404 10.15 -39.45 -7.68
C ARG A 404 9.84 -39.70 -9.15
N ILE A 405 9.90 -40.97 -9.54
CA ILE A 405 9.45 -41.43 -10.84
C ILE A 405 7.93 -41.56 -10.84
N ASP A 406 7.29 -40.85 -11.74
CA ASP A 406 5.88 -41.00 -12.08
C ASP A 406 5.73 -41.15 -13.61
N ARG A 407 4.51 -41.47 -14.06
CA ARG A 407 4.23 -41.68 -15.49
C ARG A 407 4.47 -40.40 -16.32
N PRO A 408 4.07 -39.19 -15.87
CA PRO A 408 4.44 -37.96 -16.56
C PRO A 408 5.95 -37.74 -16.72
N LEU A 409 6.76 -38.02 -15.70
CA LEU A 409 8.23 -37.85 -15.78
C LEU A 409 8.84 -38.76 -16.86
N ILE A 410 8.38 -40.01 -16.97
CA ILE A 410 8.81 -40.93 -18.02
C ILE A 410 8.38 -40.42 -19.40
N GLY A 411 7.15 -39.89 -19.52
CA GLY A 411 6.67 -39.27 -20.75
C GLY A 411 7.50 -38.06 -21.18
N LEU A 412 7.87 -37.20 -20.23
CA LEU A 412 8.74 -36.04 -20.42
C LEU A 412 10.16 -36.46 -20.82
N ALA A 413 10.74 -37.47 -20.17
CA ALA A 413 12.03 -38.02 -20.56
C ALA A 413 11.99 -38.61 -21.98
N SER A 414 10.93 -39.35 -22.34
CA SER A 414 10.71 -39.86 -23.69
C SER A 414 10.61 -38.74 -24.72
N ARG A 415 9.90 -37.65 -24.41
CA ARG A 415 9.81 -36.47 -25.26
C ARG A 415 11.17 -35.81 -25.45
N LEU A 416 11.98 -35.68 -24.40
CA LEU A 416 13.33 -35.11 -24.51
C LEU A 416 14.22 -35.95 -25.43
N VAL A 417 14.17 -37.29 -25.33
CA VAL A 417 14.88 -38.20 -26.25
C VAL A 417 14.40 -38.00 -27.69
N LYS A 418 13.09 -37.84 -27.93
CA LYS A 418 12.57 -37.58 -29.28
C LYS A 418 13.06 -36.26 -29.86
N LEU A 419 13.13 -35.21 -29.04
CA LEU A 419 13.64 -33.90 -29.45
C LEU A 419 15.15 -33.93 -29.68
N MET A 420 15.89 -34.70 -28.87
CA MET A 420 17.35 -34.73 -28.85
C MET A 420 17.87 -36.19 -28.91
N PRO A 421 17.71 -36.90 -30.04
CA PRO A 421 17.95 -38.34 -30.14
C PRO A 421 19.42 -38.77 -30.03
N ARG A 422 20.35 -37.80 -29.99
CA ARG A 422 21.79 -38.05 -29.83
C ARG A 422 22.29 -37.79 -28.41
N ASP A 423 21.44 -37.30 -27.50
CA ASP A 423 21.77 -37.13 -26.09
C ASP A 423 21.76 -38.49 -25.38
N ARG A 424 22.94 -39.12 -25.31
CA ARG A 424 23.11 -40.44 -24.69
C ARG A 424 22.76 -40.46 -23.20
N ASN A 425 23.00 -39.36 -22.49
CA ASN A 425 22.73 -39.28 -21.05
C ASN A 425 21.22 -39.33 -20.79
N THR A 426 20.43 -38.56 -21.55
CA THR A 426 18.97 -38.59 -21.43
C THR A 426 18.40 -39.96 -21.83
N ILE A 427 18.94 -40.61 -22.87
CA ILE A 427 18.54 -41.99 -23.25
C ILE A 427 18.77 -42.97 -22.10
N GLU A 428 19.93 -42.90 -21.45
CA GLU A 428 20.25 -43.76 -20.31
C GLU A 428 19.35 -43.46 -19.09
N MET A 429 19.07 -42.19 -18.81
CA MET A 429 18.15 -41.79 -17.75
C MET A 429 16.74 -42.34 -18.00
N LEU A 430 16.21 -42.21 -19.21
CA LEU A 430 14.91 -42.77 -19.59
C LEU A 430 14.89 -44.29 -19.38
N HIS A 431 15.91 -45.01 -19.85
CA HIS A 431 15.98 -46.47 -19.68
C HIS A 431 15.97 -46.86 -18.19
N LYS A 432 16.79 -46.20 -17.36
CA LYS A 432 16.84 -46.42 -15.92
C LYS A 432 15.51 -46.11 -15.23
N MET A 433 14.86 -45.00 -15.60
CA MET A 433 13.55 -44.62 -15.06
C MET A 433 12.49 -45.65 -15.42
N SER A 434 12.37 -46.03 -16.69
CA SER A 434 11.40 -47.03 -17.16
C SER A 434 11.62 -48.38 -16.46
N GLN A 435 12.86 -48.85 -16.36
CA GLN A 435 13.19 -50.10 -15.69
C GLN A 435 12.82 -50.06 -14.20
N LYS A 436 13.14 -48.97 -13.47
CA LYS A 436 12.74 -48.80 -12.07
C LYS A 436 11.22 -48.77 -11.92
N PHE A 437 10.53 -48.08 -12.82
CA PHE A 437 9.08 -47.97 -12.78
C PHE A 437 8.42 -49.33 -13.05
N GLU A 438 8.86 -50.09 -14.05
CA GLU A 438 8.35 -51.42 -14.38
C GLU A 438 8.61 -52.44 -13.27
N ASN A 439 9.78 -52.41 -12.64
CA ASN A 439 10.17 -53.35 -11.59
C ASN A 439 9.72 -52.96 -10.16
N ARG A 440 8.90 -51.92 -10.01
CA ARG A 440 8.48 -51.40 -8.70
C ARG A 440 7.73 -52.46 -7.89
N SER A 441 8.11 -52.68 -6.63
CA SER A 441 7.32 -53.51 -5.72
C SER A 441 6.12 -52.73 -5.20
N LEU A 442 4.92 -53.33 -5.32
CA LEU A 442 3.68 -52.73 -4.80
C LEU A 442 3.71 -52.54 -3.27
N ARG A 443 4.53 -53.34 -2.55
CA ARG A 443 4.71 -53.29 -1.09
C ARG A 443 5.77 -52.29 -0.61
N LYS A 444 6.77 -51.97 -1.43
CA LYS A 444 7.92 -51.09 -1.05
C LYS A 444 8.01 -49.81 -1.90
N MET A 445 6.85 -49.38 -2.42
CA MET A 445 6.69 -48.36 -3.47
C MET A 445 7.46 -47.04 -3.25
N GLU A 446 7.64 -46.57 -2.01
CA GLU A 446 8.35 -45.31 -1.73
C GLU A 446 9.84 -45.39 -2.06
N ARG A 447 10.53 -46.47 -1.70
CA ARG A 447 11.98 -46.60 -1.93
C ARG A 447 12.27 -46.87 -3.40
N ASP A 448 11.46 -47.70 -4.05
CA ASP A 448 11.72 -48.18 -5.41
C ASP A 448 11.56 -47.08 -6.48
N LEU A 449 10.73 -46.06 -6.21
CA LEU A 449 10.45 -44.96 -7.14
C LEU A 449 11.26 -43.69 -6.88
N THR A 450 12.22 -43.73 -5.95
CA THR A 450 13.10 -42.58 -5.69
C THR A 450 14.05 -42.36 -6.88
N TRP A 451 14.14 -41.11 -7.35
CA TRP A 451 14.97 -40.72 -8.49
C TRP A 451 16.13 -39.79 -8.09
N ALA A 452 15.84 -38.52 -7.80
CA ALA A 452 16.82 -37.55 -7.32
C ALA A 452 16.74 -37.38 -5.80
N ASP A 453 17.87 -37.05 -5.17
CA ASP A 453 17.92 -36.79 -3.74
C ASP A 453 17.23 -35.46 -3.39
N PRO A 454 16.23 -35.45 -2.48
CA PRO A 454 15.60 -34.22 -2.02
C PRO A 454 16.58 -33.36 -1.23
N PRO A 455 16.36 -32.03 -1.13
CA PRO A 455 17.21 -31.19 -0.30
C PRO A 455 16.90 -31.46 1.18
N LYS A 456 17.93 -31.36 2.05
CA LYS A 456 17.76 -31.55 3.50
C LYS A 456 16.82 -30.52 4.15
N ARG A 457 16.77 -29.30 3.60
CA ARG A 457 15.81 -28.25 3.97
C ARG A 457 15.12 -27.76 2.70
N THR A 458 13.82 -27.53 2.79
CA THR A 458 12.99 -27.11 1.68
C THR A 458 12.60 -25.64 1.80
N THR A 459 11.84 -25.11 0.84
CA THR A 459 11.23 -23.77 0.96
C THR A 459 10.27 -23.64 2.13
N LEU A 460 9.77 -24.76 2.67
CA LEU A 460 8.89 -24.81 3.85
C LEU A 460 9.66 -25.04 5.16
N GLY A 461 11.00 -25.11 5.12
CA GLY A 461 11.86 -25.25 6.30
C GLY A 461 12.08 -26.69 6.79
N SER A 462 11.24 -27.65 6.38
CA SER A 462 11.34 -29.08 6.75
C SER A 462 11.40 -29.98 5.50
N PRO A 463 12.02 -31.17 5.56
CA PRO A 463 11.93 -32.16 4.49
C PRO A 463 10.48 -32.40 4.07
N ILE A 464 10.22 -32.53 2.77
CA ILE A 464 8.88 -32.85 2.24
C ILE A 464 8.95 -34.00 1.24
N SER A 465 7.99 -34.92 1.34
CA SER A 465 7.83 -36.07 0.44
C SER A 465 6.35 -36.36 0.18
N LEU A 466 6.06 -36.98 -0.97
CA LEU A 466 4.73 -37.53 -1.24
C LEU A 466 4.57 -38.83 -0.46
N HIS A 467 3.66 -38.83 0.53
CA HIS A 467 3.39 -39.98 1.36
C HIS A 467 2.69 -41.07 0.55
N ALA A 468 3.33 -42.24 0.44
CA ALA A 468 2.88 -43.34 -0.38
C ALA A 468 3.09 -44.70 0.29
N GLY A 469 2.00 -45.47 0.32
CA GLY A 469 2.05 -46.84 0.81
C GLY A 469 1.44 -46.97 2.20
N LEU A 470 1.29 -48.23 2.59
CA LEU A 470 0.71 -48.64 3.86
C LEU A 470 1.73 -49.50 4.58
N ARG A 471 1.92 -49.29 5.89
CA ARG A 471 2.97 -49.98 6.67
C ARG A 471 2.37 -51.08 7.55
N GLN A 472 1.34 -50.76 8.32
CA GLN A 472 0.64 -51.67 9.22
C GLN A 472 -0.64 -52.25 8.60
N ILE A 473 -1.31 -51.48 7.75
CA ILE A 473 -2.52 -51.93 7.07
C ILE A 473 -2.14 -52.89 5.94
N ASN A 474 -2.55 -54.16 6.04
CA ASN A 474 -2.34 -55.14 4.97
C ASN A 474 -3.27 -54.80 3.79
N SER A 475 -2.69 -54.47 2.64
CA SER A 475 -3.40 -54.15 1.41
C SER A 475 -3.25 -55.18 0.29
N GLU A 476 -2.78 -56.40 0.58
CA GLU A 476 -2.51 -57.43 -0.44
C GLU A 476 -3.72 -57.73 -1.32
N LYS A 477 -4.94 -57.66 -0.76
CA LYS A 477 -6.20 -57.84 -1.51
C LYS A 477 -6.47 -56.72 -2.53
N LEU A 478 -5.80 -55.59 -2.42
CA LEU A 478 -5.94 -54.43 -3.30
C LEU A 478 -4.71 -54.24 -4.22
N ASP A 479 -3.75 -55.16 -4.19
CA ASP A 479 -2.52 -55.03 -4.99
C ASP A 479 -2.83 -54.96 -6.50
N ASP A 480 -3.77 -55.78 -6.98
CA ASP A 480 -4.21 -55.78 -8.39
C ASP A 480 -5.33 -54.76 -8.70
N ASN A 481 -5.80 -53.99 -7.71
CA ASN A 481 -6.87 -53.01 -7.91
C ASN A 481 -6.31 -51.72 -8.54
N ALA A 482 -6.53 -51.53 -9.84
CA ALA A 482 -6.03 -50.38 -10.59
C ALA A 482 -6.42 -49.02 -9.95
N HIS A 483 -7.66 -48.86 -9.47
CA HIS A 483 -8.09 -47.62 -8.83
C HIS A 483 -7.32 -47.32 -7.55
N PHE A 484 -7.06 -48.34 -6.72
CA PHE A 484 -6.25 -48.19 -5.53
C PHE A 484 -4.79 -47.87 -5.87
N GLN A 485 -4.22 -48.52 -6.87
CA GLN A 485 -2.82 -48.28 -7.27
C GLN A 485 -2.62 -46.88 -7.86
N GLU A 486 -3.59 -46.38 -8.64
CA GLU A 486 -3.52 -45.06 -9.27
C GLU A 486 -3.88 -43.91 -8.32
N ASN A 487 -4.73 -44.16 -7.31
CA ASN A 487 -5.29 -43.10 -6.46
C ASN A 487 -5.00 -43.29 -4.97
N ARG A 488 -4.00 -44.10 -4.59
CA ARG A 488 -3.70 -44.46 -3.19
C ARG A 488 -3.65 -43.25 -2.26
N ALA A 489 -2.99 -42.16 -2.70
CA ALA A 489 -2.83 -40.94 -1.91
C ALA A 489 -4.15 -40.22 -1.57
N ALA A 490 -5.24 -40.52 -2.30
CA ALA A 490 -6.55 -39.97 -2.07
C ALA A 490 -7.39 -40.75 -1.03
N PHE A 491 -6.93 -41.94 -0.58
CA PHE A 491 -7.69 -42.79 0.34
C PHE A 491 -7.37 -42.58 1.82
N TYR A 492 -6.37 -41.76 2.19
CA TYR A 492 -5.92 -41.67 3.58
C TYR A 492 -6.99 -41.15 4.56
N VAL A 493 -7.85 -40.21 4.12
CA VAL A 493 -9.03 -39.80 4.90
C VAL A 493 -9.96 -41.00 5.12
N ALA A 494 -10.33 -41.71 4.06
CA ALA A 494 -11.19 -42.88 4.13
C ALA A 494 -10.60 -44.01 5.00
N LEU A 495 -9.28 -44.22 4.96
CA LEU A 495 -8.58 -45.17 5.83
C LEU A 495 -8.73 -44.76 7.31
N GLY A 496 -8.48 -43.49 7.64
CA GLY A 496 -8.68 -42.95 8.99
C GLY A 496 -10.09 -43.12 9.53
N LEU A 497 -11.10 -42.88 8.67
CA LEU A 497 -12.52 -43.08 9.00
C LEU A 497 -12.83 -44.55 9.29
N ALA A 498 -12.34 -45.46 8.44
CA ALA A 498 -12.54 -46.89 8.62
C ALA A 498 -11.85 -47.42 9.90
N LEU A 499 -10.65 -46.92 10.22
CA LEU A 499 -9.94 -47.26 11.46
C LEU A 499 -10.74 -46.85 12.71
N GLN A 500 -11.41 -45.69 12.68
CA GLN A 500 -12.33 -45.31 13.76
C GLN A 500 -13.51 -46.28 13.85
N GLY A 501 -14.10 -46.69 12.73
CA GLY A 501 -15.18 -47.68 12.69
C GLY A 501 -14.76 -49.08 13.17
N LEU A 502 -13.48 -49.43 13.08
CA LEU A 502 -12.92 -50.64 13.69
C LEU A 502 -12.65 -50.49 15.20
N GLY A 503 -12.70 -49.26 15.72
CA GLY A 503 -12.43 -48.95 17.13
C GLY A 503 -10.95 -48.95 17.49
N VAL A 504 -10.05 -48.80 16.52
CA VAL A 504 -8.58 -48.81 16.72
C VAL A 504 -7.94 -47.43 16.59
N SER A 505 -8.73 -46.37 16.40
CA SER A 505 -8.24 -45.00 16.36
C SER A 505 -8.04 -44.40 17.75
N GLN A 506 -7.09 -43.46 17.86
CA GLN A 506 -6.83 -42.69 19.07
C GLN A 506 -7.94 -41.67 19.35
N VAL A 507 -8.36 -40.93 18.32
CA VAL A 507 -9.47 -39.98 18.41
C VAL A 507 -10.74 -40.64 17.88
N ASP A 508 -11.79 -40.73 18.70
CA ASP A 508 -12.97 -41.54 18.39
C ASP A 508 -14.32 -40.87 18.69
N PHE A 509 -14.35 -39.57 19.01
CA PHE A 509 -15.61 -38.83 19.11
C PHE A 509 -16.40 -38.87 17.79
N ASN A 510 -17.71 -38.70 17.87
CA ASN A 510 -18.62 -38.81 16.72
C ASN A 510 -19.43 -37.52 16.55
N LEU A 511 -19.33 -36.89 15.38
CA LEU A 511 -20.08 -35.69 15.01
C LEU A 511 -21.50 -36.01 14.49
N ALA A 512 -21.89 -37.28 14.38
CA ALA A 512 -23.24 -37.64 13.96
C ALA A 512 -24.26 -37.08 14.97
N PRO A 513 -25.33 -36.39 14.53
CA PRO A 513 -26.33 -35.84 15.43
C PRO A 513 -26.97 -36.92 16.30
N ALA A 514 -27.15 -36.63 17.60
CA ALA A 514 -27.89 -37.53 18.48
C ALA A 514 -29.32 -37.74 17.96
N LYS A 515 -29.85 -38.98 18.05
CA LYS A 515 -31.24 -39.26 17.70
C LYS A 515 -32.19 -38.44 18.58
N SER A 516 -33.28 -37.92 18.01
CA SER A 516 -34.28 -37.15 18.74
C SER A 516 -34.93 -37.95 19.87
N GLY A 517 -35.05 -37.36 21.06
CA GLY A 517 -35.66 -37.95 22.26
C GLY A 517 -34.77 -37.89 23.52
N VAL A 518 -35.39 -37.90 24.70
CA VAL A 518 -34.68 -37.83 26.01
C VAL A 518 -33.74 -39.02 26.21
N LEU A 519 -34.11 -40.22 25.71
CA LEU A 519 -33.22 -41.39 25.69
C LEU A 519 -32.04 -41.26 24.69
N GLY A 520 -32.22 -40.52 23.59
CA GLY A 520 -31.18 -40.33 22.58
C GLY A 520 -30.04 -39.41 23.04
N LYS A 521 -30.37 -38.41 23.87
CA LYS A 521 -29.37 -37.51 24.49
C LYS A 521 -28.52 -38.20 25.57
N LEU A 522 -29.03 -39.24 26.22
CA LEU A 522 -28.31 -40.06 27.20
C LEU A 522 -27.52 -41.20 26.56
N ALA A 523 -27.87 -41.65 25.35
CA ALA A 523 -27.26 -42.81 24.68
C ALA A 523 -26.00 -42.50 23.85
N VAL A 524 -25.72 -41.22 23.53
CA VAL A 524 -24.53 -40.82 22.74
C VAL A 524 -23.30 -40.57 23.62
N ALA A 525 -23.49 -40.34 24.92
CA ALA A 525 -22.39 -40.22 25.87
C ALA A 525 -21.88 -41.63 26.26
N GLY A 526 -20.94 -42.18 25.49
CA GLY A 526 -19.98 -43.16 26.01
C GLY A 526 -19.94 -44.56 25.40
N LYS A 527 -20.80 -44.93 24.43
CA LYS A 527 -20.67 -46.24 23.76
C LYS A 527 -19.84 -46.10 22.48
N LYS A 528 -18.59 -46.54 22.53
CA LYS A 528 -17.68 -46.60 21.37
C LYS A 528 -18.33 -47.44 20.26
N ILE A 529 -18.62 -46.81 19.12
CA ILE A 529 -19.15 -47.49 17.94
C ILE A 529 -17.98 -48.18 17.25
N ALA A 530 -17.93 -49.52 17.32
CA ALA A 530 -16.88 -50.31 16.70
C ALA A 530 -17.43 -51.63 16.17
N GLY A 531 -16.89 -52.09 15.05
CA GLY A 531 -17.16 -53.40 14.47
C GLY A 531 -15.89 -54.14 14.07
N ASP A 532 -16.04 -55.35 13.52
CA ASP A 532 -14.93 -56.10 12.92
C ASP A 532 -14.67 -55.70 11.46
N ARG A 533 -15.63 -55.01 10.84
CA ARG A 533 -15.54 -54.46 9.48
C ARG A 533 -16.08 -53.03 9.49
N ALA A 534 -15.41 -52.15 8.75
CA ALA A 534 -15.82 -50.75 8.65
C ALA A 534 -15.49 -50.16 7.27
N TRP A 535 -16.49 -49.52 6.68
CA TRP A 535 -16.34 -48.64 5.54
C TRP A 535 -16.01 -47.23 6.01
N GLY A 536 -14.92 -46.66 5.50
CA GLY A 536 -14.66 -45.23 5.53
C GLY A 536 -15.03 -44.63 4.19
N ILE A 537 -15.83 -43.57 4.18
CA ILE A 537 -16.34 -42.89 2.99
C ILE A 537 -15.90 -41.42 3.04
N ASP A 538 -15.00 -41.05 2.13
CA ASP A 538 -14.63 -39.67 1.82
C ASP A 538 -15.48 -39.19 0.64
N LEU A 539 -16.45 -38.30 0.90
CA LEU A 539 -17.23 -37.61 -0.12
C LEU A 539 -16.76 -36.17 -0.22
N SER A 540 -15.80 -35.96 -1.13
CA SER A 540 -15.08 -34.70 -1.35
C SER A 540 -15.62 -33.91 -2.55
N ASN A 541 -15.17 -32.66 -2.72
CA ASN A 541 -15.60 -31.83 -3.86
C ASN A 541 -15.21 -32.38 -5.24
N SER A 542 -14.17 -33.21 -5.35
CA SER A 542 -13.76 -33.80 -6.63
C SER A 542 -14.33 -35.18 -6.89
N GLY A 543 -14.89 -35.85 -5.89
CA GLY A 543 -15.35 -37.23 -6.03
C GLY A 543 -15.55 -37.96 -4.72
N LEU A 544 -16.00 -39.21 -4.84
CA LEU A 544 -16.28 -40.13 -3.74
C LEU A 544 -15.21 -41.23 -3.71
N LYS A 545 -14.58 -41.43 -2.55
CA LYS A 545 -13.71 -42.57 -2.27
C LYS A 545 -14.25 -43.36 -1.07
N ALA A 546 -14.23 -44.68 -1.16
CA ALA A 546 -14.61 -45.54 -0.06
C ALA A 546 -13.60 -46.68 0.11
N ILE A 547 -13.28 -47.05 1.34
CA ILE A 547 -12.41 -48.20 1.64
C ILE A 547 -13.00 -49.03 2.77
N LEU A 548 -12.98 -50.35 2.60
CA LEU A 548 -13.40 -51.31 3.60
C LEU A 548 -12.19 -51.87 4.32
N LEU A 549 -12.12 -51.65 5.62
CA LEU A 549 -11.16 -52.31 6.49
C LEU A 549 -11.84 -53.41 7.30
N SER A 550 -11.10 -54.46 7.59
CA SER A 550 -11.47 -55.48 8.57
C SER A 550 -10.36 -55.61 9.61
N LYS A 551 -10.72 -55.91 10.87
CA LYS A 551 -9.77 -56.33 11.90
C LYS A 551 -9.92 -57.82 12.14
N ARG A 552 -8.81 -58.54 12.18
CA ARG A 552 -8.77 -59.99 12.44
C ARG A 552 -7.83 -60.25 13.60
N LYS A 553 -8.24 -61.11 14.54
CA LYS A 553 -7.31 -61.63 15.55
C LYS A 553 -6.40 -62.67 14.90
N VAL A 554 -5.09 -62.52 15.07
CA VAL A 554 -4.06 -63.43 14.58
C VAL A 554 -3.16 -63.80 15.76
N GLY A 555 -2.88 -65.10 15.93
CA GLY A 555 -2.12 -65.66 17.05
C GLY A 555 -2.97 -66.48 18.01
N ASP A 556 -2.31 -67.24 18.89
CA ASP A 556 -2.96 -68.07 19.90
C ASP A 556 -3.60 -67.22 21.01
N LYS A 557 -4.41 -67.84 21.88
CA LYS A 557 -5.18 -67.15 22.94
C LYS A 557 -4.34 -66.19 23.79
N ASP A 558 -3.07 -66.52 24.03
CA ASP A 558 -2.18 -65.73 24.90
C ASP A 558 -1.38 -64.65 24.16
N ASN A 559 -1.37 -64.64 22.81
CA ASN A 559 -0.58 -63.72 21.97
C ASN A 559 -1.39 -63.12 20.79
N ALA A 560 -2.72 -63.09 20.89
CA ALA A 560 -3.59 -62.59 19.84
C ALA A 560 -3.35 -61.09 19.56
N LYS A 561 -2.85 -60.78 18.36
CA LYS A 561 -2.74 -59.41 17.83
C LYS A 561 -3.85 -59.15 16.83
N TYR A 562 -4.35 -57.92 16.78
CA TYR A 562 -5.26 -57.52 15.70
C TYR A 562 -4.46 -57.09 14.48
N VAL A 563 -4.75 -57.70 13.34
CA VAL A 563 -4.24 -57.29 12.03
C VAL A 563 -5.38 -56.58 11.29
N VAL A 564 -5.08 -55.40 10.74
CA VAL A 564 -6.01 -54.63 9.92
C VAL A 564 -5.75 -54.94 8.45
N VAL A 565 -6.80 -55.28 7.71
CA VAL A 565 -6.74 -55.66 6.30
C VAL A 565 -7.67 -54.77 5.49
N ALA A 566 -7.16 -54.13 4.44
CA ALA A 566 -7.95 -53.44 3.43
C ALA A 566 -8.56 -54.47 2.47
N GLU A 567 -9.88 -54.65 2.51
CA GLU A 567 -10.58 -55.70 1.78
C GLU A 567 -11.11 -55.27 0.41
N ALA A 568 -11.59 -54.03 0.32
CA ALA A 568 -12.23 -53.50 -0.88
C ALA A 568 -12.07 -51.97 -0.92
N CYS A 569 -12.10 -51.39 -2.11
CA CYS A 569 -12.11 -49.94 -2.29
C CYS A 569 -12.96 -49.54 -3.51
N PHE A 570 -13.44 -48.30 -3.48
CA PHE A 570 -14.19 -47.68 -4.55
C PHE A 570 -13.72 -46.24 -4.76
N HIS A 571 -13.65 -45.80 -6.01
CA HIS A 571 -13.28 -44.45 -6.41
C HIS A 571 -14.17 -43.99 -7.56
N CYS A 572 -14.75 -42.81 -7.44
CA CYS A 572 -15.48 -42.15 -8.53
C CYS A 572 -15.23 -40.65 -8.51
N ASP A 573 -14.58 -40.14 -9.55
CA ASP A 573 -14.46 -38.70 -9.78
C ASP A 573 -15.83 -38.11 -10.18
N HIS A 574 -16.08 -36.88 -9.76
CA HIS A 574 -17.15 -36.06 -10.31
C HIS A 574 -16.72 -35.49 -11.66
N LYS A 575 -17.70 -35.31 -12.56
CA LYS A 575 -17.45 -34.71 -13.90
C LYS A 575 -16.85 -33.30 -13.83
N ARG A 576 -17.11 -32.58 -12.74
CA ARG A 576 -16.51 -31.29 -12.37
C ARG A 576 -16.57 -31.13 -10.85
N PRO A 577 -15.73 -30.29 -10.25
CA PRO A 577 -15.79 -30.02 -8.81
C PRO A 577 -17.18 -29.51 -8.37
N LEU A 578 -17.63 -29.96 -7.19
CA LEU A 578 -18.92 -29.55 -6.60
C LEU A 578 -19.03 -28.04 -6.35
N SER A 579 -17.90 -27.37 -6.13
CA SER A 579 -17.78 -25.91 -6.00
C SER A 579 -18.17 -25.14 -7.27
N ARG A 580 -18.18 -25.81 -8.43
CA ARG A 580 -18.51 -25.24 -9.74
C ARG A 580 -19.92 -25.58 -10.22
N ALA A 581 -20.66 -26.32 -9.41
CA ALA A 581 -22.03 -26.71 -9.70
C ALA A 581 -22.99 -25.83 -8.88
N ASP A 582 -24.12 -25.47 -9.49
CA ASP A 582 -25.26 -24.96 -8.72
C ASP A 582 -25.83 -26.05 -7.81
N ASP A 583 -26.79 -25.71 -6.96
CA ASP A 583 -27.30 -26.66 -5.95
C ASP A 583 -28.05 -27.87 -6.54
N ALA A 584 -28.64 -27.74 -7.73
CA ALA A 584 -29.30 -28.85 -8.41
C ALA A 584 -28.26 -29.78 -9.02
N ASP A 585 -27.31 -29.22 -9.76
CA ASP A 585 -26.21 -29.95 -10.36
C ASP A 585 -25.31 -30.62 -9.33
N ARG A 586 -25.07 -29.97 -8.18
CA ARG A 586 -24.26 -30.52 -7.07
C ARG A 586 -24.90 -31.79 -6.52
N ARG A 587 -26.22 -31.75 -6.28
CA ARG A 587 -26.97 -32.93 -5.83
C ARG A 587 -26.93 -34.04 -6.88
N GLY A 588 -27.06 -33.69 -8.16
CA GLY A 588 -26.94 -34.65 -9.27
C GLY A 588 -25.57 -35.34 -9.35
N LEU A 589 -24.47 -34.59 -9.19
CA LEU A 589 -23.12 -35.14 -9.19
C LEU A 589 -22.85 -36.08 -8.00
N VAL A 590 -23.33 -35.70 -6.81
CA VAL A 590 -23.24 -36.57 -5.63
C VAL A 590 -24.09 -37.81 -5.81
N GLN A 591 -25.33 -37.66 -6.28
CA GLN A 591 -26.23 -38.78 -6.59
C GLN A 591 -25.55 -39.79 -7.53
N GLU A 592 -25.01 -39.32 -8.66
CA GLU A 592 -24.34 -40.18 -9.64
C GLU A 592 -23.19 -40.98 -9.00
N SER A 593 -22.37 -40.35 -8.17
CA SER A 593 -21.26 -41.04 -7.50
C SER A 593 -21.72 -42.06 -6.45
N VAL A 594 -22.80 -41.77 -5.73
CA VAL A 594 -23.38 -42.66 -4.72
C VAL A 594 -24.09 -43.84 -5.40
N ASP A 595 -24.83 -43.61 -6.48
CA ASP A 595 -25.47 -44.69 -7.25
C ASP A 595 -24.44 -45.68 -7.78
N LYS A 596 -23.29 -45.18 -8.26
CA LYS A 596 -22.16 -46.03 -8.68
C LYS A 596 -21.56 -46.82 -7.50
N LEU A 597 -21.44 -46.22 -6.31
CA LEU A 597 -21.01 -46.95 -5.12
C LEU A 597 -22.03 -48.03 -4.74
N MET A 598 -23.32 -47.71 -4.70
CA MET A 598 -24.37 -48.66 -4.35
C MET A 598 -24.43 -49.82 -5.36
N ALA A 599 -24.26 -49.52 -6.65
CA ALA A 599 -24.14 -50.55 -7.70
C ALA A 599 -22.90 -51.44 -7.50
N TYR A 600 -21.76 -50.86 -7.11
CA TYR A 600 -20.54 -51.61 -6.77
C TYR A 600 -20.74 -52.53 -5.56
N LEU A 601 -21.48 -52.08 -4.54
CA LEU A 601 -21.79 -52.87 -3.34
C LEU A 601 -22.85 -53.96 -3.58
N GLY A 602 -23.67 -53.81 -4.63
CA GLY A 602 -24.79 -54.70 -4.94
C GLY A 602 -25.87 -54.74 -3.85
N GLU A 603 -26.70 -55.79 -3.85
CA GLU A 603 -27.81 -55.96 -2.89
C GLU A 603 -27.37 -56.08 -1.42
N GLY A 604 -26.10 -56.41 -1.19
CA GLY A 604 -25.50 -56.47 0.14
C GLY A 604 -25.32 -55.09 0.78
N GLY A 605 -25.17 -54.03 -0.01
CA GLY A 605 -24.94 -52.67 0.49
C GLY A 605 -23.81 -52.60 1.52
N PHE A 606 -24.09 -51.95 2.66
CA PHE A 606 -23.16 -51.85 3.80
C PHE A 606 -23.43 -52.87 4.93
N LYS A 607 -24.12 -53.98 4.65
CA LYS A 607 -24.46 -54.98 5.68
C LYS A 607 -23.18 -55.50 6.38
N ASP A 608 -23.30 -55.71 7.70
CA ASP A 608 -22.24 -56.22 8.58
C ASP A 608 -20.96 -55.37 8.66
N ALA A 609 -21.05 -54.07 8.33
CA ALA A 609 -19.96 -53.13 8.47
C ALA A 609 -20.43 -51.81 9.11
N ILE A 610 -19.57 -51.24 9.95
CA ILE A 610 -19.72 -49.85 10.39
C ILE A 610 -19.50 -48.93 9.18
N VAL A 611 -20.25 -47.83 9.11
CA VAL A 611 -20.10 -46.83 8.04
C VAL A 611 -19.68 -45.51 8.67
N ALA A 612 -18.49 -45.05 8.34
CA ALA A 612 -17.92 -43.79 8.80
C ALA A 612 -17.81 -42.81 7.62
N LEU A 613 -18.32 -41.60 7.79
CA LEU A 613 -18.37 -40.55 6.77
C LEU A 613 -17.49 -39.35 7.16
N GLY A 614 -16.71 -38.84 6.22
CA GLY A 614 -15.87 -37.65 6.38
C GLY A 614 -16.66 -36.33 6.31
N GLN A 615 -16.27 -35.37 7.12
CA GLN A 615 -16.72 -33.97 7.10
C GLN A 615 -15.53 -33.06 6.73
N PRO A 616 -15.60 -32.35 5.59
CA PRO A 616 -14.51 -31.51 5.10
C PRO A 616 -14.08 -30.41 6.06
N ALA A 617 -12.78 -30.11 6.08
CA ALA A 617 -12.19 -29.08 6.95
C ALA A 617 -12.81 -27.67 6.75
N SER A 618 -13.30 -27.36 5.56
CA SER A 618 -13.99 -26.10 5.25
C SER A 618 -15.31 -25.91 5.99
N ASP A 619 -15.92 -27.01 6.46
CA ASP A 619 -17.20 -27.01 7.14
C ASP A 619 -17.05 -27.19 8.66
N LEU A 620 -15.82 -27.07 9.17
CA LEU A 620 -15.48 -27.29 10.57
C LEU A 620 -15.05 -26.01 11.27
N ILE A 621 -15.33 -25.97 12.57
CA ILE A 621 -14.77 -25.01 13.53
C ILE A 621 -13.88 -25.82 14.47
N GLY A 622 -12.56 -25.72 14.28
CA GLY A 622 -11.56 -26.30 15.18
C GLY A 622 -11.09 -25.29 16.23
N ARG A 623 -11.03 -25.70 17.49
CA ARG A 623 -10.43 -24.94 18.61
C ARG A 623 -9.50 -25.84 19.41
N PHE A 624 -8.36 -25.28 19.82
CA PHE A 624 -7.36 -25.94 20.65
C PHE A 624 -7.43 -25.26 22.03
N LEU A 625 -8.13 -25.91 22.96
CA LEU A 625 -8.43 -25.36 24.28
C LEU A 625 -7.41 -25.88 25.30
N LYS A 626 -7.05 -25.03 26.27
CA LYS A 626 -6.31 -25.46 27.47
C LYS A 626 -7.29 -25.49 28.63
N LEU A 627 -7.51 -26.67 29.19
CA LEU A 627 -8.39 -26.83 30.35
C LEU A 627 -7.57 -26.72 31.64
N PRO A 628 -8.10 -26.04 32.67
CA PRO A 628 -7.55 -26.15 34.02
C PRO A 628 -7.73 -27.59 34.56
N PRO A 629 -6.99 -27.97 35.62
CA PRO A 629 -7.22 -29.22 36.33
C PRO A 629 -8.69 -29.36 36.72
N VAL A 630 -9.34 -30.42 36.23
CA VAL A 630 -10.78 -30.62 36.43
C VAL A 630 -11.10 -32.09 36.62
N ASP A 631 -11.96 -32.38 37.59
CA ASP A 631 -12.51 -33.71 37.82
C ASP A 631 -13.18 -34.26 36.55
N ALA A 632 -13.01 -35.55 36.27
CA ALA A 632 -13.62 -36.21 35.12
C ALA A 632 -15.14 -35.97 35.00
N LYS A 633 -15.87 -35.86 36.14
CA LYS A 633 -17.32 -35.60 36.18
C LYS A 633 -17.71 -34.18 35.70
N LYS A 634 -16.78 -33.22 35.75
CA LYS A 634 -17.00 -31.82 35.36
C LYS A 634 -16.35 -31.48 34.01
N LEU A 635 -15.63 -32.42 33.41
CA LEU A 635 -14.89 -32.24 32.17
C LEU A 635 -15.78 -31.70 31.04
N ASP A 636 -16.88 -32.40 30.71
CA ASP A 636 -17.82 -31.98 29.65
C ASP A 636 -18.31 -30.55 29.82
N LYS A 637 -18.70 -30.18 31.06
CA LYS A 637 -19.20 -28.84 31.36
C LYS A 637 -18.11 -27.77 31.18
N THR A 638 -16.87 -28.12 31.52
CA THR A 638 -15.72 -27.22 31.42
C THR A 638 -15.30 -27.03 29.97
N VAL A 639 -15.24 -28.11 29.18
CA VAL A 639 -15.01 -28.04 27.73
C VAL A 639 -16.07 -27.16 27.05
N GLN A 640 -17.34 -27.36 27.38
CA GLN A 640 -18.43 -26.54 26.82
C GLN A 640 -18.33 -25.07 27.25
N TYR A 641 -17.91 -24.80 28.49
CA TYR A 641 -17.69 -23.44 28.96
C TYR A 641 -16.57 -22.74 28.17
N GLU A 642 -15.41 -23.38 28.04
CA GLU A 642 -14.28 -22.86 27.27
C GLU A 642 -14.62 -22.70 25.78
N ALA A 643 -15.35 -23.65 25.20
CA ALA A 643 -15.78 -23.59 23.81
C ALA A 643 -16.73 -22.40 23.55
N ARG A 644 -17.67 -22.10 24.45
CA ARG A 644 -18.58 -20.94 24.32
C ARG A 644 -17.83 -19.61 24.26
N ASN A 645 -16.69 -19.50 24.93
CA ASN A 645 -15.90 -18.27 24.93
C ASN A 645 -15.12 -18.04 23.63
N GLN A 646 -14.88 -19.08 22.83
CA GLN A 646 -14.04 -19.01 21.63
C GLN A 646 -14.79 -19.24 20.30
N ILE A 647 -16.06 -19.65 20.37
CA ILE A 647 -16.88 -19.99 19.21
C ILE A 647 -17.96 -18.93 19.03
N PRO A 648 -18.07 -18.29 17.84
CA PRO A 648 -19.01 -17.20 17.60
C PRO A 648 -20.45 -17.68 17.31
N PHE A 649 -20.80 -18.91 17.72
CA PHE A 649 -22.11 -19.53 17.47
C PHE A 649 -22.62 -20.25 18.73
N PRO A 650 -23.94 -20.31 18.96
CA PRO A 650 -24.53 -21.10 20.03
C PRO A 650 -24.19 -22.60 19.87
N LEU A 651 -23.78 -23.26 20.96
CA LEU A 651 -23.37 -24.68 20.91
C LEU A 651 -24.52 -25.62 20.53
N ASP A 652 -25.77 -25.25 20.74
CA ASP A 652 -26.96 -26.01 20.37
C ASP A 652 -27.30 -25.96 18.87
N GLU A 653 -26.74 -24.99 18.13
CA GLU A 653 -26.76 -24.94 16.66
C GLU A 653 -25.64 -25.79 16.03
N LEU A 654 -24.79 -26.41 16.85
CA LEU A 654 -23.61 -27.14 16.42
C LEU A 654 -23.70 -28.62 16.77
N SER A 655 -23.21 -29.47 15.87
CA SER A 655 -22.79 -30.82 16.23
C SER A 655 -21.33 -30.75 16.65
N THR A 656 -21.01 -31.26 17.85
CA THR A 656 -19.70 -31.04 18.48
C THR A 656 -19.09 -32.35 18.95
N GLY A 657 -17.78 -32.39 19.00
CA GLY A 657 -17.01 -33.49 19.57
C GLY A 657 -15.64 -32.98 20.02
N TYR A 658 -15.06 -33.64 21.01
CA TYR A 658 -13.77 -33.23 21.53
C TYR A 658 -12.92 -34.45 21.92
N HIS A 659 -11.61 -34.26 21.95
CA HIS A 659 -10.66 -35.23 22.46
C HIS A 659 -9.70 -34.54 23.42
N LEU A 660 -9.42 -35.22 24.52
CA LEU A 660 -8.60 -34.74 25.62
C LEU A 660 -7.26 -35.47 25.57
N TRP A 661 -6.18 -34.73 25.39
CA TRP A 661 -4.84 -35.28 25.40
C TRP A 661 -4.40 -35.61 26.83
N ASP A 662 -3.52 -36.60 26.96
CA ASP A 662 -2.89 -36.90 28.24
C ASP A 662 -2.00 -35.74 28.68
N ALA A 663 -1.93 -35.51 30.00
CA ALA A 663 -1.02 -34.51 30.54
C ALA A 663 0.43 -34.91 30.21
N PRO A 664 1.33 -33.95 29.92
CA PRO A 664 2.74 -34.24 29.83
C PRO A 664 3.22 -34.92 31.13
N PRO A 665 4.20 -35.83 31.06
CA PRO A 665 4.73 -36.50 32.26
C PRO A 665 5.10 -35.44 33.31
N LYS A 666 4.73 -35.69 34.57
CA LYS A 666 5.02 -34.77 35.68
C LYS A 666 6.54 -34.61 35.79
N ASP A 667 7.03 -33.38 35.69
CA ASP A 667 8.31 -33.05 36.32
C ASP A 667 8.11 -33.19 37.83
N GLU A 668 9.00 -33.92 38.51
CA GLU A 668 8.89 -34.15 39.96
C GLU A 668 8.88 -32.82 40.76
N ASP A 669 9.36 -31.73 40.15
CA ASP A 669 9.45 -30.39 40.73
C ASP A 669 8.23 -29.48 40.49
N VAL A 670 7.23 -29.89 39.68
CA VAL A 670 6.05 -29.05 39.37
C VAL A 670 4.88 -29.35 40.33
N ILE A 671 4.56 -28.38 41.19
CA ILE A 671 3.55 -28.48 42.25
C ILE A 671 2.10 -28.36 41.71
N GLU A 672 1.90 -27.71 40.56
CA GLU A 672 0.57 -27.55 39.94
C GLU A 672 0.31 -28.65 38.88
N GLU A 673 -0.88 -29.25 38.89
CA GLU A 673 -1.26 -30.16 37.80
C GLU A 673 -1.29 -29.38 36.47
N PRO A 674 -0.52 -29.79 35.44
CA PRO A 674 -0.53 -29.09 34.17
C PRO A 674 -1.92 -29.17 33.54
N GLY A 675 -2.38 -28.03 33.01
CA GLY A 675 -3.63 -27.96 32.26
C GLY A 675 -3.61 -28.94 31.09
N ARG A 676 -4.76 -29.55 30.78
CA ARG A 676 -4.87 -30.54 29.71
C ARG A 676 -5.24 -29.88 28.39
N GLU A 677 -4.62 -30.31 27.30
CA GLU A 677 -4.97 -29.82 25.96
C GLU A 677 -6.18 -30.58 25.41
N VAL A 678 -7.09 -29.84 24.79
CA VAL A 678 -8.28 -30.38 24.14
C VAL A 678 -8.34 -29.90 22.70
N VAL A 679 -8.54 -30.84 21.78
CA VAL A 679 -9.04 -30.50 20.45
C VAL A 679 -10.56 -30.55 20.48
N PHE A 680 -11.21 -29.42 20.23
CA PHE A 680 -12.65 -29.28 20.13
C PHE A 680 -13.04 -29.01 18.68
N ILE A 681 -13.91 -29.85 18.13
CA ILE A 681 -14.40 -29.77 16.76
C ILE A 681 -15.91 -29.53 16.77
N ALA A 682 -16.36 -28.61 15.92
CA ALA A 682 -17.77 -28.38 15.68
C ALA A 682 -18.09 -28.25 14.19
N THR A 683 -19.32 -28.56 13.82
CA THR A 683 -19.90 -28.29 12.49
C THR A 683 -21.36 -27.86 12.63
N ARG A 684 -21.90 -27.14 11.64
CA ARG A 684 -23.27 -26.61 11.68
C ARG A 684 -24.28 -27.75 11.63
N LEU A 685 -25.11 -27.86 12.67
CA LEU A 685 -26.01 -28.99 12.88
C LEU A 685 -27.02 -29.15 11.73
N LEU A 686 -27.64 -28.05 11.30
CA LEU A 686 -28.66 -28.05 10.24
C LEU A 686 -28.08 -28.56 8.90
N GLN A 687 -26.92 -28.03 8.50
CA GLN A 687 -26.25 -28.41 7.25
C GLN A 687 -25.84 -29.89 7.28
N LEU A 688 -25.32 -30.36 8.41
CA LEU A 688 -24.99 -31.78 8.58
C LEU A 688 -26.25 -32.66 8.49
N GLN A 689 -27.34 -32.28 9.15
CA GLN A 689 -28.60 -33.04 9.10
C GLN A 689 -29.18 -33.11 7.68
N GLU A 690 -29.14 -32.03 6.92
CA GLU A 690 -29.58 -32.00 5.51
C GLU A 690 -28.73 -32.92 4.64
N ARG A 691 -27.40 -32.88 4.80
CA ARG A 691 -26.45 -33.78 4.10
C ARG A 691 -26.73 -35.24 4.43
N LEU A 692 -26.91 -35.57 5.71
CA LEU A 692 -27.20 -36.93 6.16
C LEU A 692 -28.58 -37.42 5.69
N ALA A 693 -29.59 -36.56 5.72
CA ALA A 693 -30.93 -36.89 5.22
C ALA A 693 -30.92 -37.14 3.70
N PHE A 694 -30.13 -36.37 2.95
CA PHE A 694 -29.91 -36.60 1.53
C PHE A 694 -29.23 -37.95 1.28
N LEU A 695 -28.08 -38.20 1.88
CA LEU A 695 -27.34 -39.46 1.74
C LEU A 695 -28.15 -40.69 2.18
N LYS A 696 -28.98 -40.55 3.22
CA LYS A 696 -29.90 -41.61 3.68
C LYS A 696 -30.90 -42.02 2.60
N ARG A 697 -31.45 -41.06 1.83
CA ARG A 697 -32.32 -41.37 0.69
C ARG A 697 -31.60 -42.13 -0.41
N LEU A 698 -30.28 -42.01 -0.48
CA LEU A 698 -29.43 -42.68 -1.48
C LEU A 698 -28.88 -44.02 -0.98
N GLY A 699 -29.28 -44.47 0.21
CA GLY A 699 -28.84 -45.74 0.80
C GLY A 699 -27.62 -45.65 1.73
N ILE A 700 -27.07 -44.45 1.99
CA ILE A 700 -25.95 -44.27 2.91
C ILE A 700 -26.48 -43.73 4.26
N SER A 701 -26.44 -44.56 5.29
CA SER A 701 -26.74 -44.16 6.68
C SER A 701 -25.50 -44.32 7.55
N PRO A 702 -24.68 -43.28 7.71
CA PRO A 702 -23.44 -43.39 8.47
C PRO A 702 -23.71 -43.57 9.95
N HIS A 703 -22.94 -44.45 10.57
CA HIS A 703 -22.92 -44.66 12.02
C HIS A 703 -22.01 -43.63 12.70
N ILE A 704 -20.94 -43.23 11.99
CA ILE A 704 -19.93 -42.27 12.44
C ILE A 704 -19.83 -41.14 11.42
N VAL A 705 -19.78 -39.91 11.90
CA VAL A 705 -19.33 -38.74 11.14
C VAL A 705 -18.10 -38.19 11.83
N GLN A 706 -17.03 -37.97 11.08
CA GLN A 706 -15.75 -37.48 11.62
C GLN A 706 -15.15 -36.42 10.72
N ALA A 707 -14.40 -35.50 11.32
CA ALA A 707 -13.62 -34.48 10.63
C ALA A 707 -12.48 -35.09 9.80
N ASP A 708 -12.31 -34.65 8.55
CA ASP A 708 -11.25 -35.15 7.67
C ASP A 708 -9.82 -34.97 8.25
N PRO A 709 -9.45 -33.83 8.88
CA PRO A 709 -8.16 -33.69 9.57
C PRO A 709 -7.95 -34.71 10.69
N ILE A 710 -9.01 -35.08 11.42
CA ILE A 710 -8.97 -36.06 12.50
C ILE A 710 -8.85 -37.48 11.94
N ALA A 711 -9.54 -37.77 10.83
CA ALA A 711 -9.37 -39.02 10.12
C ALA A 711 -7.92 -39.18 9.63
N LEU A 712 -7.33 -38.15 9.02
CA LEU A 712 -5.91 -38.16 8.63
C LEU A 712 -4.98 -38.38 9.82
N HIS A 713 -5.19 -37.68 10.94
CA HIS A 713 -4.44 -37.90 12.17
C HIS A 713 -4.55 -39.36 12.63
N ASN A 714 -5.74 -39.92 12.68
CA ASN A 714 -5.98 -41.31 13.06
C ASN A 714 -5.26 -42.32 12.14
N TYR A 715 -5.22 -42.04 10.84
CA TYR A 715 -4.45 -42.84 9.89
C TYR A 715 -2.95 -42.78 10.21
N PHE A 716 -2.38 -41.59 10.41
CA PHE A 716 -0.95 -41.43 10.72
C PHE A 716 -0.57 -42.07 12.06
N GLN A 717 -1.39 -41.91 13.10
CA GLN A 717 -1.19 -42.60 14.39
C GLN A 717 -1.10 -44.11 14.22
N PHE A 718 -2.02 -44.69 13.45
CA PHE A 718 -2.11 -46.13 13.29
C PHE A 718 -1.02 -46.70 12.37
N ASP A 719 -0.78 -46.08 11.21
CA ASP A 719 0.00 -46.68 10.13
C ASP A 719 1.43 -46.11 10.02
N VAL A 720 1.68 -44.92 10.57
CA VAL A 720 2.98 -44.24 10.44
C VAL A 720 3.70 -44.13 11.78
N PHE A 721 3.00 -43.74 12.85
CA PHE A 721 3.64 -43.48 14.15
C PHE A 721 3.71 -44.70 15.06
N SER A 722 2.98 -45.77 14.76
CA SER A 722 3.00 -47.03 15.53
C SER A 722 4.27 -47.86 15.35
N GLU A 723 5.18 -47.45 14.47
CA GLU A 723 6.51 -48.05 14.37
C GLU A 723 7.33 -47.70 15.61
N ALA A 724 7.78 -48.72 16.35
CA ALA A 724 8.43 -48.56 17.66
C ALA A 724 9.56 -47.52 17.67
N GLU A 725 10.42 -47.51 16.65
CA GLU A 725 11.50 -46.52 16.51
C GLU A 725 10.97 -45.10 16.30
N LYS A 726 9.95 -44.93 15.47
CA LYS A 726 9.36 -43.62 15.18
C LYS A 726 8.58 -43.10 16.37
N GLU A 727 7.84 -43.96 17.05
CA GLU A 727 7.14 -43.64 18.28
C GLU A 727 8.14 -43.19 19.36
N MET A 728 9.20 -43.97 19.60
CA MET A 728 10.24 -43.65 20.57
C MET A 728 10.90 -42.30 20.26
N ASN A 729 11.30 -42.07 19.02
CA ASN A 729 11.90 -40.80 18.60
C ASN A 729 10.93 -39.61 18.78
N MET A 730 9.65 -39.76 18.41
CA MET A 730 8.66 -38.69 18.62
C MET A 730 8.40 -38.42 20.10
N ARG A 731 8.45 -39.43 20.98
CA ARG A 731 8.35 -39.23 22.44
C ARG A 731 9.57 -38.52 23.01
N GLU A 732 10.77 -38.90 22.59
CA GLU A 732 12.02 -38.33 23.08
C GLU A 732 12.25 -36.89 22.59
N THR A 733 11.86 -36.60 21.35
CA THR A 733 12.12 -35.30 20.71
C THR A 733 10.92 -34.37 20.69
N ASN A 734 9.74 -34.86 21.10
CA ASN A 734 8.46 -34.15 21.02
C ASN A 734 8.13 -33.64 19.60
N GLN A 735 8.73 -34.25 18.56
CA GLN A 735 8.57 -33.85 17.17
C GLN A 735 7.18 -34.19 16.63
N THR A 736 6.74 -33.40 15.66
CA THR A 736 5.47 -33.60 14.95
C THR A 736 5.69 -33.77 13.45
N VAL A 737 4.71 -34.33 12.75
CA VAL A 737 4.69 -34.43 11.29
C VAL A 737 3.64 -33.47 10.74
N GLY A 738 4.05 -32.62 9.80
CA GLY A 738 3.13 -31.83 9.00
C GLY A 738 2.52 -32.71 7.90
N ILE A 739 1.21 -32.69 7.75
CA ILE A 739 0.48 -33.43 6.72
C ILE A 739 -0.22 -32.38 5.88
N LEU A 740 0.27 -32.18 4.65
CA LEU A 740 -0.32 -31.26 3.70
C LEU A 740 -1.24 -32.03 2.76
N ASP A 741 -2.54 -32.00 3.05
CA ASP A 741 -3.59 -32.59 2.21
C ASP A 741 -4.02 -31.60 1.13
N VAL A 742 -3.60 -31.83 -0.11
CA VAL A 742 -3.95 -30.96 -1.24
C VAL A 742 -5.22 -31.50 -1.92
N GLY A 743 -6.35 -30.86 -1.62
CA GLY A 743 -7.65 -31.19 -2.16
C GLY A 743 -7.96 -30.54 -3.52
N SER A 744 -9.25 -30.51 -3.88
CA SER A 744 -9.73 -29.86 -5.11
C SER A 744 -9.74 -28.34 -4.98
N ASP A 745 -10.55 -27.79 -4.08
CA ASP A 745 -10.73 -26.34 -3.96
C ASP A 745 -9.86 -25.71 -2.87
N SER A 746 -9.57 -26.49 -1.83
CA SER A 746 -8.76 -26.11 -0.68
C SER A 746 -7.72 -27.18 -0.37
N SER A 747 -6.72 -26.82 0.42
CA SER A 747 -5.79 -27.74 1.06
C SER A 747 -5.94 -27.67 2.58
N SER A 748 -5.48 -28.68 3.31
CA SER A 748 -5.44 -28.67 4.77
C SER A 748 -4.02 -29.00 5.23
N LEU A 749 -3.47 -28.15 6.10
CA LEU A 749 -2.24 -28.46 6.83
C LEU A 749 -2.64 -29.01 8.20
N VAL A 750 -2.33 -30.28 8.47
CA VAL A 750 -2.51 -30.93 9.77
C VAL A 750 -1.14 -31.16 10.38
N VAL A 751 -0.86 -30.64 11.57
CA VAL A 751 0.34 -30.97 12.32
C VAL A 751 -0.02 -32.01 13.36
N SER A 752 0.53 -33.21 13.22
CA SER A 752 0.16 -34.40 13.99
C SER A 752 1.35 -34.88 14.81
N GLY A 753 1.15 -35.03 16.12
CA GLY A 753 2.08 -35.64 17.06
C GLY A 753 1.40 -36.75 17.85
N LEU A 754 2.15 -37.51 18.66
CA LEU A 754 1.59 -38.64 19.40
C LEU A 754 0.42 -38.25 20.31
N ASN A 755 0.53 -37.12 21.01
CA ASN A 755 -0.51 -36.60 21.91
C ASN A 755 -0.92 -35.16 21.55
N SER A 756 -0.90 -34.81 20.27
CA SER A 756 -1.26 -33.46 19.83
C SER A 756 -1.76 -33.45 18.39
N ILE A 757 -2.69 -32.55 18.10
CA ILE A 757 -3.07 -32.21 16.74
C ILE A 757 -3.28 -30.70 16.63
N TRP A 758 -2.85 -30.15 15.50
CA TRP A 758 -3.23 -28.82 15.04
C TRP A 758 -3.63 -28.92 13.57
N PHE A 759 -4.53 -28.07 13.09
CA PHE A 759 -4.81 -28.00 11.66
C PHE A 759 -5.35 -26.65 11.23
N ARG A 760 -5.17 -26.36 9.93
CA ARG A 760 -5.69 -25.16 9.28
C ARG A 760 -6.04 -25.46 7.83
N SER A 761 -7.17 -24.92 7.37
CA SER A 761 -7.56 -24.93 5.96
C SER A 761 -6.87 -23.79 5.20
N LEU A 762 -6.43 -24.08 3.98
CA LEU A 762 -5.81 -23.16 3.03
C LEU A 762 -6.73 -23.03 1.81
N GLU A 763 -7.05 -21.81 1.40
CA GLU A 763 -7.95 -21.52 0.26
C GLU A 763 -7.27 -21.69 -1.11
N VAL A 764 -6.48 -22.74 -1.25
CA VAL A 764 -5.78 -23.11 -2.48
C VAL A 764 -5.75 -24.62 -2.61
N GLY A 765 -6.47 -25.14 -3.60
CA GLY A 765 -6.44 -26.55 -4.00
C GLY A 765 -6.06 -26.75 -5.46
N SER A 766 -6.04 -28.01 -5.89
CA SER A 766 -5.63 -28.45 -7.23
C SER A 766 -6.48 -27.92 -8.40
N ASP A 767 -7.73 -27.51 -8.17
CA ASP A 767 -8.59 -26.84 -9.16
C ASP A 767 -8.05 -25.45 -9.53
N SER A 768 -7.33 -24.79 -8.61
CA SER A 768 -6.71 -23.48 -8.85
C SER A 768 -5.74 -23.51 -10.04
N PHE A 769 -5.00 -24.62 -10.20
CA PHE A 769 -4.13 -24.87 -11.34
C PHE A 769 -4.93 -25.00 -12.64
N THR A 770 -6.01 -25.77 -12.62
CA THR A 770 -6.89 -25.92 -13.79
C THR A 770 -7.52 -24.59 -14.19
N ARG A 771 -7.97 -23.77 -13.22
CA ARG A 771 -8.56 -22.45 -13.47
C ARG A 771 -7.59 -21.48 -14.10
N ILE A 772 -6.33 -21.44 -13.65
CA ILE A 772 -5.36 -20.50 -14.22
C ILE A 772 -4.98 -20.91 -15.66
N LEU A 773 -4.89 -22.21 -15.95
CA LEU A 773 -4.69 -22.72 -17.31
C LEU A 773 -5.86 -22.37 -18.24
N VAL A 774 -7.11 -22.56 -17.80
CA VAL A 774 -8.30 -22.14 -18.56
C VAL A 774 -8.24 -20.66 -18.92
N ARG A 775 -7.91 -19.81 -17.95
CA ARG A 775 -7.91 -18.35 -18.11
C ARG A 775 -6.76 -17.84 -18.99
N GLN A 776 -5.55 -18.35 -18.80
CA GLN A 776 -4.34 -17.80 -19.44
C GLN A 776 -3.98 -18.50 -20.76
N MET A 777 -4.45 -19.72 -20.98
CA MET A 777 -4.18 -20.49 -22.20
C MET A 777 -5.43 -20.68 -23.07
N SER A 778 -6.55 -20.05 -22.73
CA SER A 778 -7.82 -20.11 -23.48
C SER A 778 -8.32 -21.56 -23.73
N LEU A 779 -8.16 -22.43 -22.73
CA LEU A 779 -8.54 -23.84 -22.79
C LEU A 779 -9.93 -24.09 -22.20
N THR A 780 -10.59 -25.18 -22.62
CA THR A 780 -11.74 -25.71 -21.88
C THR A 780 -11.27 -26.31 -20.55
N PHE A 781 -12.15 -26.39 -19.56
CA PHE A 781 -11.82 -27.00 -18.27
C PHE A 781 -11.33 -28.44 -18.42
N SER A 782 -12.02 -29.25 -19.22
CA SER A 782 -11.66 -30.64 -19.48
C SER A 782 -10.25 -30.75 -20.07
N LYS A 783 -9.92 -29.89 -21.05
CA LYS A 783 -8.59 -29.91 -21.67
C LYS A 783 -7.49 -29.44 -20.71
N ALA A 784 -7.76 -28.42 -19.91
CA ALA A 784 -6.84 -27.94 -18.88
C ALA A 784 -6.59 -29.00 -17.80
N GLU A 785 -7.63 -29.73 -17.37
CA GLU A 785 -7.53 -30.80 -16.38
C GLU A 785 -6.74 -32.00 -16.93
N GLU A 786 -7.00 -32.39 -18.19
CA GLU A 786 -6.23 -33.41 -18.89
C GLU A 786 -4.75 -33.03 -18.97
N MET A 787 -4.45 -31.80 -19.42
CA MET A 787 -3.07 -31.29 -19.48
C MET A 787 -2.41 -31.26 -18.10
N LYS A 788 -3.13 -30.83 -17.05
CA LYS A 788 -2.63 -30.82 -15.67
C LYS A 788 -2.23 -32.22 -15.19
N ARG A 789 -3.05 -33.23 -15.51
CA ARG A 789 -2.81 -34.63 -15.12
C ARG A 789 -1.77 -35.32 -15.99
N GLN A 790 -1.63 -34.92 -17.25
CA GLN A 790 -0.73 -35.49 -18.25
C GLN A 790 0.12 -34.40 -18.93
N PRO A 791 1.03 -33.73 -18.19
CA PRO A 791 1.80 -32.61 -18.71
C PRO A 791 2.76 -33.00 -19.84
N ASP A 792 3.13 -34.28 -19.95
CA ASP A 792 3.93 -34.80 -21.05
C ASP A 792 3.24 -34.68 -22.42
N THR A 793 1.91 -34.62 -22.44
CA THR A 793 1.07 -34.43 -23.64
C THR A 793 0.81 -32.96 -23.98
N ALA A 794 1.18 -32.03 -23.10
CA ALA A 794 0.98 -30.60 -23.33
C ALA A 794 1.79 -30.12 -24.55
N PRO A 795 1.23 -29.31 -25.46
CA PRO A 795 2.00 -28.80 -26.61
C PRO A 795 3.28 -28.05 -26.19
N GLU A 796 3.17 -27.21 -25.17
CA GLU A 796 4.26 -26.40 -24.60
C GLU A 796 4.25 -26.56 -23.06
N VAL A 797 5.01 -27.52 -22.54
CA VAL A 797 4.99 -27.82 -21.10
C VAL A 797 5.66 -26.72 -20.29
N SER A 798 6.72 -26.11 -20.82
CA SER A 798 7.39 -24.96 -20.18
C SER A 798 6.42 -23.81 -19.95
N LYS A 799 5.63 -23.45 -20.97
CA LYS A 799 4.63 -22.39 -20.88
C LYS A 799 3.50 -22.72 -19.90
N MET A 800 3.04 -23.98 -19.93
CA MET A 800 2.03 -24.48 -18.99
C MET A 800 2.47 -24.31 -17.53
N TYR A 801 3.72 -24.66 -17.21
CA TYR A 801 4.26 -24.49 -15.85
C TYR A 801 4.59 -23.04 -15.50
N GLU A 802 4.97 -22.20 -16.47
CA GLU A 802 5.10 -20.75 -16.28
C GLU A 802 3.76 -20.14 -15.81
N VAL A 803 2.64 -20.55 -16.42
CA VAL A 803 1.30 -20.12 -16.02
C VAL A 803 0.94 -20.61 -14.62
N MET A 804 1.20 -21.90 -14.33
CA MET A 804 0.91 -22.51 -13.02
C MET A 804 1.77 -21.99 -11.87
N ASP A 805 2.93 -21.37 -12.16
CA ASP A 805 3.90 -20.86 -11.17
C ASP A 805 3.24 -19.93 -10.13
N THR A 806 2.28 -19.12 -10.56
CA THR A 806 1.54 -18.23 -9.64
C THR A 806 0.79 -19.02 -8.56
N VAL A 807 0.19 -20.16 -8.93
CA VAL A 807 -0.57 -21.01 -8.01
C VAL A 807 0.38 -21.81 -7.11
N PHE A 808 1.50 -22.31 -7.65
CA PHE A 808 2.55 -22.95 -6.83
C PHE A 808 3.05 -21.99 -5.75
N LYS A 809 3.42 -20.75 -6.13
CA LYS A 809 3.87 -19.72 -5.19
C LYS A 809 2.84 -19.42 -4.11
N ASN A 810 1.56 -19.34 -4.48
CA ASN A 810 0.49 -19.12 -3.51
C ASN A 810 0.36 -20.27 -2.50
N LEU A 811 0.36 -21.53 -2.98
CA LEU A 811 0.32 -22.71 -2.11
C LEU A 811 1.53 -22.77 -1.18
N THR A 812 2.74 -22.56 -1.69
CA THR A 812 3.95 -22.51 -0.87
C THR A 812 3.86 -21.42 0.19
N LYS A 813 3.44 -20.20 -0.19
CA LYS A 813 3.32 -19.06 0.72
C LYS A 813 2.32 -19.33 1.84
N GLU A 814 1.11 -19.75 1.51
CA GLU A 814 0.05 -20.02 2.51
C GLU A 814 0.42 -21.18 3.45
N THR A 815 1.13 -22.17 2.92
CA THR A 815 1.67 -23.27 3.72
C THR A 815 2.77 -22.77 4.67
N SER A 816 3.74 -21.98 4.19
CA SER A 816 4.80 -21.40 5.02
C SER A 816 4.23 -20.51 6.13
N ILE A 817 3.26 -19.65 5.83
CA ILE A 817 2.58 -18.81 6.83
C ILE A 817 1.93 -19.69 7.91
N SER A 818 1.26 -20.77 7.51
CA SER A 818 0.58 -21.66 8.44
C SER A 818 1.55 -22.43 9.32
N ILE A 819 2.68 -22.89 8.77
CA ILE A 819 3.78 -23.49 9.52
C ILE A 819 4.35 -22.50 10.54
N SER A 820 4.64 -21.26 10.13
CA SER A 820 5.16 -20.22 11.03
C SER A 820 4.19 -19.89 12.16
N ASN A 821 2.88 -19.81 11.87
CA ASN A 821 1.85 -19.59 12.89
C ASN A 821 1.79 -20.72 13.92
N TYR A 822 1.88 -21.98 13.47
CA TYR A 822 1.94 -23.14 14.35
C TYR A 822 3.21 -23.10 15.23
N GLN A 823 4.39 -22.94 14.62
CA GLN A 823 5.69 -22.93 15.30
C GLN A 823 5.81 -21.80 16.33
N THR A 824 5.20 -20.63 16.06
CA THR A 824 5.19 -19.50 17.01
C THR A 824 4.43 -19.84 18.30
N SER A 825 3.39 -20.67 18.23
CA SER A 825 2.55 -21.03 19.39
C SER A 825 2.94 -22.37 20.03
N ASN A 826 3.79 -23.17 19.37
CA ASN A 826 4.15 -24.54 19.74
C ASN A 826 5.66 -24.79 19.51
N SER A 827 6.52 -23.90 20.01
CA SER A 827 7.97 -23.95 19.77
C SER A 827 8.65 -25.20 20.33
N ASP A 828 8.01 -25.88 21.29
CA ASP A 828 8.43 -27.13 21.92
C ASP A 828 8.07 -28.39 21.10
N ARG A 829 7.29 -28.24 20.02
CA ARG A 829 6.81 -29.34 19.16
C ARG A 829 7.19 -29.13 17.69
N PRO A 830 8.48 -29.16 17.34
CA PRO A 830 8.92 -28.85 16.00
C PRO A 830 8.40 -29.85 14.97
N ILE A 831 8.00 -29.35 13.80
CA ILE A 831 7.70 -30.17 12.62
C ILE A 831 9.00 -30.76 12.10
N SER A 832 9.14 -32.08 12.11
CA SER A 832 10.35 -32.78 11.64
C SER A 832 10.34 -33.06 10.14
N GLU A 833 9.16 -33.28 9.58
CA GLU A 833 8.95 -33.54 8.15
C GLU A 833 7.52 -33.14 7.73
N ILE A 834 7.32 -33.00 6.42
CA ILE A 834 6.03 -32.74 5.80
C ILE A 834 5.67 -33.89 4.85
N ALA A 835 4.57 -34.58 5.14
CA ALA A 835 3.94 -35.57 4.28
C ALA A 835 2.90 -34.89 3.38
N LEU A 836 3.12 -34.92 2.07
CA LEU A 836 2.14 -34.48 1.08
C LEU A 836 1.15 -35.62 0.82
N VAL A 837 -0.15 -35.33 0.92
CA VAL A 837 -1.25 -36.27 0.69
C VAL A 837 -2.36 -35.62 -0.16
N GLY A 838 -3.43 -36.37 -0.43
CA GLY A 838 -4.58 -35.90 -1.19
C GLY A 838 -4.43 -36.09 -2.70
N GLY A 839 -5.56 -36.01 -3.40
CA GLY A 839 -5.59 -36.18 -4.86
C GLY A 839 -4.73 -35.14 -5.59
N GLY A 840 -4.71 -33.91 -5.09
CA GLY A 840 -3.87 -32.82 -5.62
C GLY A 840 -2.39 -32.98 -5.29
N GLY A 841 -2.01 -33.77 -4.27
CA GLY A 841 -0.63 -34.08 -3.94
C GLY A 841 0.10 -34.86 -5.05
N GLN A 842 -0.66 -35.50 -5.94
CA GLN A 842 -0.16 -36.23 -7.11
C GLN A 842 0.11 -35.33 -8.32
N LEU A 843 -0.15 -34.03 -8.22
CA LEU A 843 0.20 -33.09 -9.28
C LEU A 843 1.69 -33.19 -9.58
N HIS A 844 2.02 -33.55 -10.82
CA HIS A 844 3.39 -33.68 -11.26
C HIS A 844 4.18 -32.40 -10.97
N SER A 845 5.45 -32.55 -10.59
CA SER A 845 6.33 -31.47 -10.13
C SER A 845 5.93 -30.73 -8.84
N LEU A 846 4.76 -30.98 -8.21
CA LEU A 846 4.37 -30.26 -6.99
C LEU A 846 5.35 -30.48 -5.83
N VAL A 847 5.76 -31.73 -5.58
CA VAL A 847 6.78 -32.05 -4.56
C VAL A 847 8.08 -31.30 -4.83
N ARG A 848 8.54 -31.32 -6.08
CA ARG A 848 9.76 -30.61 -6.52
C ARG A 848 9.64 -29.11 -6.26
N MET A 849 8.51 -28.51 -6.58
CA MET A 849 8.25 -27.07 -6.36
C MET A 849 8.26 -26.72 -4.86
N LEU A 850 7.67 -27.55 -4.00
CA LEU A 850 7.69 -27.33 -2.55
C LEU A 850 9.09 -27.55 -1.95
N GLN A 851 9.88 -28.49 -2.51
CA GLN A 851 11.25 -28.76 -2.08
C GLN A 851 12.21 -27.62 -2.42
N TYR A 852 12.31 -27.27 -3.70
CA TYR A 852 13.36 -26.40 -4.21
C TYR A 852 12.88 -24.97 -4.53
N GLY A 853 11.57 -24.73 -4.52
CA GLY A 853 11.01 -23.50 -5.07
C GLY A 853 11.23 -23.39 -6.57
N ARG A 854 11.21 -22.17 -7.09
CA ARG A 854 11.73 -21.90 -8.43
C ARG A 854 13.25 -21.96 -8.30
N GLN A 855 13.88 -23.04 -8.73
CA GLN A 855 15.32 -23.06 -8.93
C GLN A 855 15.68 -22.08 -10.06
N TYR A 856 15.81 -20.80 -9.71
CA TYR A 856 16.54 -19.70 -10.37
C TYR A 856 16.65 -18.47 -9.44
N ASP A 857 16.71 -18.67 -8.11
CA ASP A 857 17.22 -17.66 -7.17
C ASP A 857 18.55 -18.16 -6.56
#